data_AF-A0A0P8XWL6-F1
#
_entry.id   AF-A0A0P8XWL6-F1
#
_cell.length_a   1.000
_cell.length_b   1.000
_cell.length_c   1.000
_cell.angle_alpha   90.00
_cell.angle_beta   90.00
_cell.angle_gamma   90.00
#
_symmetry.space_group_name_H-M   'P 1'
#
loop_
_entity.id
_entity.type
_entity.pdbx_description
1 polymer ?
#
loop_
_entity_poly.entity_id
_entity_poly.type
_entity_poly.pdbx_seq_one_letter_code
_entity_poly.pdbx_strand_id
1 'polypeptide(L)'
;MEVNTSSPMDEFCGSTFWNSTETWWTTDPDFTPCFEQTVLVWTPCAFYWLFVVFDFYYLKASLDRNIPWNKLNVSKALVNVGLLVLTALDLIMALIKKGGDDQPPLYKLDVWGPIIKFATFLLIFLFIPLNRKYGVQTTGCQFLFWFLLTIFSIPRCRTEVRADRLRQQLLESQQEDLEYAWEEYQYTSFFVFFTFTSIMLILNCFADGMPRQTKYQRGENEIPELSASFLSRITYQWFDKMALKGYRNPLEEKDLWDLRPQDSCSEVMPTFAYHWNQNVRKNYKGRARVEPKAQFSNGNVTFENPHGEKNGRKKGVASIMPPIYKSFGGVFMFGALMKLFTDCLTFAQPQVLSLIISFVEDQDKEKQPEWKGILYSVLLFVLAAAQTFILGQYFHRMFIVGLRIRTALINAIYRKALRISNSTKKESTVGEIVNLMAVDAQRFMELTTYLNMIWSAPLQIGLALFFLWQQLGPSVLAGLAVMIILIPVNGVIASRIKTYQIRQMKYKDERVKLMNEVLSGIKVLKLYAWEPSFEKQVLDIRDKEIATLRSTAYLNASTSFLWSCAPFLVSLVTFATYVLIDENNVLDATKTFVSLSLFNILRFPLTMLPMLITNLVQTQVSVNRINKFLNSEELDPNSVLHDPSKPHPMSIENGEFSWGDEITLRNINIEVRKSSLVALVGTVGSGKSSVVQAFLGEMEKLAGVVNTVGKLAYVPQQAWIQNATVRDNILFGQTYDRKRYNKVIDACALRADIDILSAGDQTEIGEKGINLSGGQKQRISLARAVYSDADLYLLDDPLSAVDAHVGKHIFEEVIGPKGMLARKSRVLVTHGVTFLPQVDSIYVMKAGEISESGTFDQLVKNKGAFADFIIQHLQDGNEEEEELNQIKRQISSTADDPELIGSVEKAIKLARTESLSDSISVTSADSLMGRGNSLRRRAKRQDSHDSVASAASLKKKQEVEGKLIETEKSQTGGVDFAVYKHYIKSVGIFLSVATLVLNFVFQAFQIGSNLWLTKWANDQRVENDTSLRDMYLGVYGAFGFGQVLTNFFSSLAISLGCLECSRVLHNTLLHFNLRWPMELFDTTPLGRVVNRFSKDIDTIDIILPLNIRVVLMQAFMWCRNICPACRWPSEGCTAPWMCSPSC
;
A
#
# COMPACT_ATOMS: atom_id res chain seq x y z
N MET A 1 24.91 -30.14 -68.51
CA MET A 1 23.80 -30.25 -67.55
C MET A 1 24.17 -29.38 -66.37
N GLU A 2 23.76 -28.12 -66.44
CA GLU A 2 23.93 -27.13 -65.38
C GLU A 2 23.00 -27.49 -64.23
N VAL A 3 23.55 -27.68 -63.03
CA VAL A 3 22.76 -27.91 -61.83
C VAL A 3 22.44 -26.54 -61.23
N ASN A 4 21.24 -26.05 -61.52
CA ASN A 4 20.61 -24.94 -60.80
C ASN A 4 20.44 -25.33 -59.32
N THR A 5 21.30 -24.78 -58.45
CA THR A 5 21.02 -24.67 -57.01
C THR A 5 20.89 -23.21 -56.61
N SER A 6 20.05 -22.44 -57.30
CA SER A 6 19.57 -21.16 -56.79
C SER A 6 18.42 -21.43 -55.82
N SER A 7 18.51 -20.91 -54.60
CA SER A 7 17.39 -20.99 -53.65
C SER A 7 16.16 -20.26 -54.26
N PRO A 8 14.92 -20.64 -53.92
CA PRO A 8 13.73 -19.92 -54.40
C PRO A 8 13.74 -18.42 -54.08
N MET A 9 14.47 -18.03 -53.03
CA MET A 9 14.68 -16.63 -52.66
C MET A 9 15.72 -15.93 -53.54
N ASP A 10 16.72 -16.67 -54.06
CA ASP A 10 17.71 -16.13 -54.99
C ASP A 10 17.04 -15.78 -56.34
N GLU A 11 16.10 -16.62 -56.80
CA GLU A 11 15.28 -16.35 -57.98
C GLU A 11 14.29 -15.19 -57.75
N PHE A 12 13.81 -15.03 -56.50
CA PHE A 12 12.88 -13.96 -56.13
C PHE A 12 13.56 -12.57 -56.11
N CYS A 13 14.81 -12.51 -55.63
CA CYS A 13 15.58 -11.28 -55.48
C CYS A 13 16.51 -10.96 -56.66
N GLY A 14 16.95 -11.97 -57.41
CA GLY A 14 17.95 -11.80 -58.46
C GLY A 14 19.40 -11.76 -57.99
N SER A 15 19.62 -11.87 -56.68
CA SER A 15 20.93 -11.98 -56.05
C SER A 15 20.89 -13.10 -55.02
N THR A 16 22.05 -13.58 -54.58
CA THR A 16 22.14 -14.58 -53.51
C THR A 16 21.45 -14.08 -52.24
N PHE A 17 20.57 -14.89 -51.65
CA PHE A 17 19.79 -14.54 -50.46
C PHE A 17 20.67 -14.44 -49.22
N TRP A 18 21.62 -15.37 -49.04
CA TRP A 18 22.55 -15.35 -47.92
C TRP A 18 23.90 -15.89 -48.37
N ASN A 19 24.95 -15.11 -48.15
CA ASN A 19 26.32 -15.51 -48.42
C ASN A 19 27.17 -15.43 -47.15
N SER A 20 27.51 -16.58 -46.57
CA SER A 20 28.27 -16.65 -45.32
C SER A 20 29.69 -16.09 -45.45
N THR A 21 30.29 -16.11 -46.64
CA THR A 21 31.65 -15.57 -46.86
C THR A 21 31.66 -14.04 -46.86
N GLU A 22 30.63 -13.40 -47.40
CA GLU A 22 30.46 -11.93 -47.40
C GLU A 22 29.90 -11.38 -46.08
N THR A 23 29.11 -12.18 -45.35
CA THR A 23 28.44 -11.73 -44.11
C THR A 23 29.22 -12.04 -42.84
N TRP A 24 29.82 -13.23 -42.71
CA TRP A 24 30.36 -13.73 -41.44
C TRP A 24 31.87 -13.94 -41.42
N TRP A 25 32.48 -14.26 -42.56
CA TRP A 25 33.91 -14.64 -42.64
C TRP A 25 34.81 -13.56 -43.28
N THR A 26 34.40 -12.29 -43.24
CA THR A 26 35.15 -11.13 -43.78
C THR A 26 35.45 -10.07 -42.70
N THR A 27 36.50 -9.28 -42.92
CA THR A 27 36.86 -8.11 -42.09
C THR A 27 35.87 -6.97 -42.26
N ASP A 28 35.21 -6.89 -43.42
CA ASP A 28 34.21 -5.87 -43.74
C ASP A 28 32.87 -6.55 -44.07
N PRO A 29 32.03 -6.87 -43.06
CA PRO A 29 30.79 -7.58 -43.28
C PRO A 29 29.79 -6.66 -43.96
N ASP A 30 29.13 -7.19 -44.97
CA ASP A 30 27.94 -6.60 -45.57
C ASP A 30 26.85 -7.65 -45.71
N PHE A 31 25.59 -7.22 -45.59
CA PHE A 31 24.48 -8.12 -45.88
C PHE A 31 24.27 -8.17 -47.40
N THR A 32 23.80 -9.31 -47.89
CA THR A 32 23.45 -9.41 -49.31
C THR A 32 22.29 -8.46 -49.63
N PRO A 33 22.26 -7.83 -50.82
CA PRO A 33 21.20 -6.89 -51.19
C PRO A 33 19.79 -7.48 -51.05
N CYS A 34 19.63 -8.77 -51.36
CA CYS A 34 18.38 -9.51 -51.16
C CYS A 34 17.97 -9.55 -49.68
N PHE A 35 18.88 -9.84 -48.74
CA PHE A 35 18.58 -9.90 -47.30
C PHE A 35 18.18 -8.53 -46.73
N GLU A 36 18.87 -7.47 -47.16
CA GLU A 36 18.58 -6.10 -46.72
C GLU A 36 17.22 -5.60 -47.20
N GLN A 37 16.84 -5.94 -48.43
CA GLN A 37 15.58 -5.48 -49.03
C GLN A 37 14.38 -6.36 -48.64
N THR A 38 14.62 -7.60 -48.20
CA THR A 38 13.59 -8.52 -47.71
C THR A 38 13.50 -8.50 -46.19
N VAL A 39 14.34 -9.25 -45.48
CA VAL A 39 14.22 -9.53 -44.04
C VAL A 39 14.24 -8.26 -43.20
N LEU A 40 15.22 -7.36 -43.42
CA LEU A 40 15.35 -6.14 -42.63
C LEU A 40 14.15 -5.18 -42.77
N VAL A 41 13.45 -5.22 -43.90
CA VAL A 41 12.27 -4.39 -44.17
C VAL A 41 10.97 -5.10 -43.79
N TRP A 42 10.87 -6.40 -44.08
CA TRP A 42 9.65 -7.19 -43.88
C TRP A 42 9.46 -7.56 -42.42
N THR A 43 10.52 -7.75 -41.62
CA THR A 43 10.38 -8.08 -40.20
C THR A 43 9.66 -6.99 -39.40
N PRO A 44 9.99 -5.69 -39.51
CA PRO A 44 9.21 -4.63 -38.88
C PRO A 44 7.77 -4.56 -39.40
N CYS A 45 7.55 -4.74 -40.71
CA CYS A 45 6.21 -4.74 -41.30
C CYS A 45 5.34 -5.90 -40.76
N ALA A 46 5.90 -7.11 -40.72
CA ALA A 46 5.26 -8.29 -40.18
C ALA A 46 4.98 -8.16 -38.68
N PHE A 47 5.92 -7.58 -37.92
CA PHE A 47 5.69 -7.23 -36.51
C PHE A 47 4.47 -6.31 -36.37
N TYR A 48 4.40 -5.23 -37.15
CA TYR A 48 3.27 -4.33 -37.08
C TYR A 48 1.95 -5.02 -37.45
N TRP A 49 1.92 -5.83 -38.52
CA TRP A 49 0.72 -6.55 -38.94
C TRP A 49 0.24 -7.58 -37.90
N LEU A 50 1.15 -8.21 -37.16
CA LEU A 50 0.79 -9.15 -36.10
C LEU A 50 0.21 -8.41 -34.89
N PHE A 51 0.82 -7.29 -34.48
CA PHE A 51 0.45 -6.58 -33.26
C PHE A 51 -0.66 -5.53 -33.45
N VAL A 52 -0.98 -5.12 -34.68
CA VAL A 52 -2.05 -4.16 -34.96
C VAL A 52 -3.43 -4.67 -34.55
N VAL A 53 -3.63 -5.99 -34.47
CA VAL A 53 -4.87 -6.61 -33.96
C VAL A 53 -5.12 -6.22 -32.50
N PHE A 54 -4.07 -6.15 -31.69
CA PHE A 54 -4.16 -5.71 -30.30
C PHE A 54 -4.44 -4.20 -30.20
N ASP A 55 -3.82 -3.39 -31.07
CA ASP A 55 -4.12 -1.96 -31.16
C ASP A 55 -5.59 -1.73 -31.53
N PHE A 56 -6.15 -2.51 -32.46
CA PHE A 56 -7.56 -2.45 -32.83
C PHE A 56 -8.49 -2.83 -31.69
N TYR A 57 -8.16 -3.88 -30.94
CA TYR A 57 -8.90 -4.26 -29.72
C TYR A 57 -8.86 -3.14 -28.67
N TYR A 58 -7.68 -2.56 -28.44
CA TYR A 58 -7.49 -1.47 -27.49
C TYR A 58 -8.27 -0.20 -27.90
N LEU A 59 -8.27 0.14 -29.19
CA LEU A 59 -9.07 1.23 -29.75
C LEU A 59 -10.56 1.03 -29.50
N LYS A 60 -11.07 -0.19 -29.72
CA LYS A 60 -12.49 -0.50 -29.50
C LYS A 60 -12.86 -0.47 -28.02
N ALA A 61 -11.93 -0.88 -27.14
CA ALA A 61 -12.11 -0.85 -25.69
C ALA A 61 -11.93 0.55 -25.08
N SER A 62 -11.37 1.51 -25.83
CA SER A 62 -11.13 2.86 -25.33
C SER A 62 -12.43 3.60 -24.99
N LEU A 63 -12.45 4.16 -23.79
CA LEU A 63 -13.54 4.97 -23.25
C LEU A 63 -13.39 6.45 -23.59
N ASP A 64 -12.18 6.88 -23.99
CA ASP A 64 -11.88 8.27 -24.33
C ASP A 64 -12.18 8.54 -25.80
N ARG A 65 -12.51 9.80 -26.14
CA ARG A 65 -12.89 10.20 -27.49
C ARG A 65 -12.31 11.54 -27.89
N ASN A 66 -12.03 11.65 -29.19
CA ASN A 66 -11.74 12.89 -29.90
C ASN A 66 -10.54 13.70 -29.35
N ILE A 67 -9.33 13.36 -29.81
CA ILE A 67 -8.14 14.20 -29.65
C ILE A 67 -8.21 15.38 -30.64
N PRO A 68 -7.92 16.64 -30.25
CA PRO A 68 -7.89 17.76 -31.18
C PRO A 68 -6.73 17.62 -32.18
N TRP A 69 -6.87 18.23 -33.36
CA TRP A 69 -5.74 18.36 -34.28
C TRP A 69 -4.68 19.24 -33.62
N ASN A 70 -3.51 18.67 -33.38
CA ASN A 70 -2.35 19.37 -32.85
C ASN A 70 -1.24 19.35 -33.91
N LYS A 71 -0.29 20.31 -33.82
CA LYS A 71 0.84 20.42 -34.77
C LYS A 71 1.57 19.10 -34.98
N LEU A 72 1.65 18.29 -33.92
CA LEU A 72 2.31 16.99 -33.89
C LEU A 72 1.55 15.86 -34.64
N ASN A 73 0.22 15.85 -34.57
CA ASN A 73 -0.59 14.88 -35.33
C ASN A 73 -0.61 15.24 -36.82
N VAL A 74 -0.63 16.54 -37.13
CA VAL A 74 -0.53 17.03 -38.50
C VAL A 74 0.83 16.68 -39.10
N SER A 75 1.93 16.89 -38.35
CA SER A 75 3.26 16.55 -38.84
C SER A 75 3.43 15.04 -39.06
N LYS A 76 2.93 14.18 -38.14
CA LYS A 76 2.91 12.72 -38.33
C LYS A 76 2.17 12.30 -39.61
N ALA A 77 1.01 12.91 -39.86
CA ALA A 77 0.23 12.62 -41.07
C ALA A 77 0.97 13.09 -42.34
N LEU A 78 1.55 14.30 -42.33
CA LEU A 78 2.29 14.85 -43.48
C LEU A 78 3.52 14.03 -43.83
N VAL A 79 4.35 13.65 -42.85
CA VAL A 79 5.53 12.80 -43.06
C VAL A 79 5.12 11.44 -43.60
N ASN A 80 4.03 10.84 -43.08
CA ASN A 80 3.55 9.54 -43.57
C ASN A 80 2.98 9.62 -45.00
N VAL A 81 2.35 10.74 -45.38
CA VAL A 81 1.96 10.99 -46.78
C VAL A 81 3.21 11.11 -47.66
N GLY A 82 4.26 11.79 -47.21
CA GLY A 82 5.55 11.83 -47.91
C GLY A 82 6.14 10.44 -48.15
N LEU A 83 6.09 9.54 -47.16
CA LEU A 83 6.52 8.14 -47.29
C LEU A 83 5.65 7.33 -48.28
N LEU A 84 4.33 7.55 -48.28
CA LEU A 84 3.43 6.93 -49.26
C LEU A 84 3.71 7.38 -50.69
N VAL A 85 3.96 8.68 -50.90
CA VAL A 85 4.33 9.22 -52.21
C VAL A 85 5.67 8.65 -52.66
N LEU A 86 6.68 8.63 -51.78
CA LEU A 86 8.00 8.06 -52.09
C LEU A 86 7.91 6.58 -52.49
N THR A 87 7.20 5.77 -51.71
CA THR A 87 7.02 4.33 -52.03
C THR A 87 6.19 4.09 -53.30
N ALA A 88 5.24 4.98 -53.62
CA ALA A 88 4.51 4.92 -54.88
C ALA A 88 5.40 5.30 -56.08
N LEU A 89 6.26 6.32 -55.93
CA LEU A 89 7.26 6.69 -56.93
C LEU A 89 8.26 5.55 -57.16
N ASP A 90 8.74 4.89 -56.10
CA ASP A 90 9.61 3.72 -56.22
C ASP A 90 8.95 2.59 -57.02
N LEU A 91 7.66 2.33 -56.80
CA LEU A 91 6.91 1.33 -57.55
C LEU A 91 6.73 1.74 -59.03
N ILE A 92 6.40 3.01 -59.30
CA ILE A 92 6.23 3.53 -60.66
C ILE A 92 7.56 3.46 -61.42
N MET A 93 8.64 3.91 -60.80
CA MET A 93 10.00 3.87 -61.37
C MET A 93 10.44 2.43 -61.64
N ALA A 94 10.15 1.48 -60.74
CA ALA A 94 10.41 0.06 -60.97
C ALA A 94 9.59 -0.53 -62.14
N LEU A 95 8.35 -0.07 -62.33
CA LEU A 95 7.50 -0.49 -63.46
C LEU A 95 7.91 0.17 -64.79
N ILE A 96 8.42 1.40 -64.78
CA ILE A 96 8.95 2.09 -65.97
C ILE A 96 10.22 1.38 -66.48
N LYS A 97 11.07 0.90 -65.57
CA LYS A 97 12.24 0.07 -65.89
C LYS A 97 11.89 -1.19 -66.70
N LYS A 98 10.66 -1.71 -66.57
CA LYS A 98 10.14 -2.87 -67.32
C LYS A 98 9.92 -2.58 -68.83
N GLY A 99 9.85 -1.32 -69.23
CA GLY A 99 9.40 -0.91 -70.57
C GLY A 99 10.50 -0.72 -71.62
N GLY A 100 11.78 -0.88 -71.28
CA GLY A 100 12.92 -0.71 -72.20
C GLY A 100 13.53 -2.05 -72.62
N ASP A 101 13.78 -2.23 -73.92
CA ASP A 101 14.20 -3.52 -74.51
C ASP A 101 15.64 -3.97 -74.18
N ASP A 102 16.48 -3.15 -73.50
CA ASP A 102 17.91 -3.42 -73.24
C ASP A 102 18.34 -3.35 -71.75
N GLN A 103 17.47 -3.66 -70.79
CA GLN A 103 17.79 -3.57 -69.34
C GLN A 103 17.56 -4.87 -68.55
N PRO A 104 18.29 -5.11 -67.42
CA PRO A 104 18.29 -6.38 -66.67
C PRO A 104 16.89 -6.81 -66.18
N PRO A 105 16.64 -8.12 -65.99
CA PRO A 105 15.31 -8.66 -65.68
C PRO A 105 14.75 -8.10 -64.36
N LEU A 106 13.47 -7.72 -64.39
CA LEU A 106 12.73 -7.27 -63.21
C LEU A 106 12.54 -8.45 -62.23
N TYR A 107 13.19 -8.38 -61.07
CA TYR A 107 13.01 -9.39 -60.03
C TYR A 107 11.72 -9.14 -59.25
N LYS A 108 11.10 -10.22 -58.75
CA LYS A 108 9.83 -10.15 -58.01
C LYS A 108 9.95 -9.25 -56.78
N LEU A 109 11.13 -9.16 -56.18
CA LEU A 109 11.44 -8.28 -55.05
C LEU A 109 11.19 -6.79 -55.34
N ASP A 110 11.58 -6.28 -56.51
CA ASP A 110 11.46 -4.87 -56.86
C ASP A 110 9.98 -4.41 -56.94
N VAL A 111 9.07 -5.36 -57.13
CA VAL A 111 7.62 -5.13 -57.14
C VAL A 111 7.02 -5.33 -55.74
N TRP A 112 7.32 -6.46 -55.08
CA TRP A 112 6.72 -6.80 -53.79
C TRP A 112 7.23 -5.95 -52.62
N GLY A 113 8.49 -5.50 -52.65
CA GLY A 113 9.08 -4.66 -51.60
C GLY A 113 8.31 -3.35 -51.40
N PRO A 114 8.15 -2.50 -52.44
CA PRO A 114 7.34 -1.29 -52.37
C PRO A 114 5.87 -1.56 -52.01
N ILE A 115 5.26 -2.65 -52.50
CA ILE A 115 3.86 -3.00 -52.17
C ILE A 115 3.69 -3.27 -50.67
N ILE A 116 4.59 -4.04 -50.05
CA ILE A 116 4.53 -4.34 -48.61
C ILE A 116 4.73 -3.08 -47.77
N LYS A 117 5.69 -2.22 -48.15
CA LYS A 117 5.90 -0.91 -47.50
C LYS A 117 4.67 -0.02 -47.64
N PHE A 118 4.11 0.09 -48.84
CA PHE A 118 2.93 0.89 -49.14
C PHE A 118 1.71 0.42 -48.33
N ALA A 119 1.45 -0.89 -48.30
CA ALA A 119 0.37 -1.47 -47.50
C ALA A 119 0.53 -1.16 -46.00
N THR A 120 1.76 -1.23 -45.49
CA THR A 120 2.07 -0.94 -44.08
C THR A 120 1.92 0.55 -43.75
N PHE A 121 2.43 1.45 -44.58
CA PHE A 121 2.29 2.89 -44.38
C PHE A 121 0.86 3.38 -44.57
N LEU A 122 0.09 2.74 -45.46
CA LEU A 122 -1.34 2.98 -45.62
C LEU A 122 -2.10 2.58 -44.36
N LEU A 123 -1.78 1.42 -43.78
CA LEU A 123 -2.37 0.98 -42.53
C LEU A 123 -2.06 1.99 -41.41
N ILE A 124 -0.81 2.43 -41.26
CA ILE A 124 -0.44 3.46 -40.27
C ILE A 124 -1.15 4.78 -40.54
N PHE A 125 -1.29 5.18 -41.80
CA PHE A 125 -2.00 6.39 -42.20
C PHE A 125 -3.47 6.35 -41.74
N LEU A 126 -4.13 5.20 -41.88
CA LEU A 126 -5.51 4.99 -41.41
C LEU A 126 -5.60 4.99 -39.89
N PHE A 127 -4.57 4.51 -39.18
CA PHE A 127 -4.56 4.47 -37.72
C PHE A 127 -4.38 5.85 -37.07
N ILE A 128 -3.67 6.81 -37.68
CA ILE A 128 -3.53 8.18 -37.14
C ILE A 128 -4.89 8.85 -36.85
N PRO A 129 -5.85 8.94 -37.80
CA PRO A 129 -7.17 9.51 -37.54
C PRO A 129 -8.06 8.61 -36.67
N LEU A 130 -7.89 7.28 -36.70
CA LEU A 130 -8.61 6.35 -35.82
C LEU A 130 -8.20 6.53 -34.36
N ASN A 131 -6.90 6.56 -34.08
CA ASN A 131 -6.33 6.84 -32.76
C ASN A 131 -6.90 8.14 -32.18
N ARG A 132 -6.95 9.19 -33.02
CA ARG A 132 -7.58 10.48 -32.68
C ARG A 132 -9.06 10.34 -32.32
N LYS A 133 -9.85 9.60 -33.13
CA LYS A 133 -11.30 9.41 -32.90
C LYS A 133 -11.59 8.66 -31.60
N TYR A 134 -10.80 7.64 -31.30
CA TYR A 134 -10.94 6.78 -30.12
C TYR A 134 -10.11 7.25 -28.92
N GLY A 135 -9.57 8.48 -28.93
CA GLY A 135 -8.91 9.05 -27.76
C GLY A 135 -7.58 8.39 -27.39
N VAL A 136 -7.03 7.51 -28.22
CA VAL A 136 -5.80 6.77 -27.94
C VAL A 136 -4.61 7.59 -28.45
N GLN A 137 -3.76 8.05 -27.54
CA GLN A 137 -2.46 8.65 -27.89
C GLN A 137 -1.55 7.57 -28.53
N THR A 138 -0.53 7.97 -29.30
CA THR A 138 0.47 7.08 -29.94
C THR A 138 0.66 5.74 -29.25
N THR A 139 0.35 4.66 -29.97
CA THR A 139 0.43 3.31 -29.42
C THR A 139 1.88 2.86 -29.31
N GLY A 140 2.16 1.99 -28.33
CA GLY A 140 3.48 1.38 -28.18
C GLY A 140 3.89 0.58 -29.42
N CYS A 141 2.93 -0.06 -30.09
CA CYS A 141 3.17 -0.81 -31.32
C CYS A 141 3.66 0.09 -32.47
N GLN A 142 3.10 1.29 -32.61
CA GLN A 142 3.58 2.28 -33.58
C GLN A 142 5.00 2.74 -33.26
N PHE A 143 5.31 3.06 -32.01
CA PHE A 143 6.66 3.43 -31.60
C PHE A 143 7.68 2.32 -31.87
N LEU A 144 7.38 1.08 -31.47
CA LEU A 144 8.25 -0.08 -31.68
C LEU A 144 8.46 -0.38 -33.17
N PHE A 145 7.42 -0.23 -34.00
CA PHE A 145 7.55 -0.36 -35.44
C PHE A 145 8.56 0.64 -36.03
N TRP A 146 8.40 1.94 -35.75
CA TRP A 146 9.30 2.97 -36.25
C TRP A 146 10.73 2.80 -35.71
N PHE A 147 10.86 2.36 -34.45
CA PHE A 147 12.14 2.06 -33.83
C PHE A 147 12.85 0.89 -34.54
N LEU A 148 12.17 -0.24 -34.71
CA LEU A 148 12.71 -1.41 -35.41
C LEU A 148 13.04 -1.11 -36.87
N LEU A 149 12.15 -0.40 -37.58
CA LEU A 149 12.37 -0.03 -38.98
C LEU A 149 13.59 0.88 -39.14
N THR A 150 13.78 1.85 -38.23
CA THR A 150 14.95 2.75 -38.27
C THR A 150 16.23 1.97 -38.00
N ILE A 151 16.25 1.10 -36.99
CA ILE A 151 17.44 0.29 -36.64
C ILE A 151 17.82 -0.66 -37.78
N PHE A 152 16.85 -1.37 -38.34
CA PHE A 152 17.12 -2.32 -39.44
C PHE A 152 17.42 -1.63 -40.78
N SER A 153 17.18 -0.32 -40.89
CA SER A 153 17.63 0.47 -42.05
C SER A 153 19.08 0.95 -41.94
N ILE A 154 19.71 0.87 -40.77
CA ILE A 154 21.11 1.30 -40.56
C ILE A 154 22.11 0.47 -41.39
N PRO A 155 22.03 -0.89 -41.42
CA PRO A 155 22.93 -1.69 -42.25
C PRO A 155 22.87 -1.28 -43.73
N ARG A 156 21.65 -1.20 -44.29
CA ARG A 156 21.44 -0.76 -45.68
C ARG A 156 21.98 0.64 -45.96
N CYS A 157 21.90 1.56 -44.98
CA CYS A 157 22.48 2.89 -45.12
C CYS A 157 24.00 2.83 -45.31
N ARG A 158 24.70 1.95 -44.58
CA ARG A 158 26.14 1.73 -44.78
C ARG A 158 26.43 1.18 -46.18
N THR A 159 25.64 0.22 -46.65
CA THR A 159 25.79 -0.44 -47.95
C THR A 159 25.64 0.55 -49.10
N GLU A 160 24.61 1.40 -49.07
CA GLU A 160 24.36 2.42 -50.09
C GLU A 160 25.44 3.52 -50.11
N VAL A 161 25.98 3.94 -48.95
CA VAL A 161 27.12 4.89 -48.88
C VAL A 161 28.37 4.29 -49.50
N ARG A 162 28.62 2.99 -49.27
CA ARG A 162 29.77 2.29 -49.85
C ARG A 162 29.62 2.15 -51.36
N ALA A 163 28.44 1.77 -51.82
CA ALA A 163 28.13 1.64 -53.25
C ALA A 163 28.35 2.97 -53.98
N ASP A 164 27.88 4.09 -53.41
CA ASP A 164 28.09 5.43 -53.95
C ASP A 164 29.57 5.84 -53.99
N ARG A 165 30.33 5.59 -52.91
CA ARG A 165 31.78 5.86 -52.90
C ARG A 165 32.51 5.05 -53.97
N LEU A 166 32.14 3.79 -54.15
CA LEU A 166 32.74 2.92 -55.16
C LEU A 166 32.37 3.36 -56.58
N ARG A 167 31.14 3.83 -56.80
CA ARG A 167 30.71 4.46 -58.07
C ARG A 167 31.50 5.73 -58.37
N GLN A 168 31.68 6.61 -57.38
CA GLN A 168 32.50 7.82 -57.54
C GLN A 168 33.94 7.49 -57.91
N GLN A 169 34.54 6.47 -57.31
CA GLN A 169 35.87 5.99 -57.68
C GLN A 169 35.93 5.39 -59.10
N LEU A 170 34.87 4.72 -59.55
CA LEU A 170 34.76 4.19 -60.92
C LEU A 170 34.60 5.32 -61.95
N LEU A 171 33.76 6.32 -61.66
CA LEU A 171 33.57 7.51 -62.49
C LEU A 171 34.84 8.37 -62.61
N GLU A 172 35.68 8.41 -61.57
CA GLU A 172 36.98 9.08 -61.61
C GLU A 172 38.04 8.29 -62.42
N SER A 173 37.83 6.99 -62.65
CA SER A 173 38.81 6.10 -63.31
C SER A 173 38.46 5.69 -64.75
N GLN A 174 37.19 5.77 -65.16
CA GLN A 174 36.74 5.48 -66.54
C GLN A 174 36.19 6.74 -67.23
N GLN A 175 36.64 6.98 -68.45
CA GLN A 175 36.34 8.17 -69.28
C GLN A 175 35.13 7.93 -70.22
N GLU A 176 34.17 7.11 -69.81
CA GLU A 176 32.92 6.83 -70.53
C GLU A 176 31.71 7.22 -69.68
N ASP A 177 30.81 8.01 -70.25
CA ASP A 177 29.54 8.44 -69.65
C ASP A 177 28.56 7.25 -69.58
N LEU A 178 28.73 6.38 -68.59
CA LEU A 178 27.70 5.40 -68.22
C LEU A 178 26.56 6.11 -67.47
N GLU A 179 25.36 6.13 -68.05
CA GLU A 179 24.14 6.67 -67.41
C GLU A 179 23.71 5.78 -66.22
N TYR A 180 24.24 6.05 -65.02
CA TYR A 180 23.83 5.41 -63.76
C TYR A 180 22.51 5.98 -63.18
N ALA A 181 21.62 6.52 -64.02
CA ALA A 181 20.43 7.26 -63.58
C ALA A 181 19.50 6.46 -62.63
N TRP A 182 19.40 5.14 -62.83
CA TRP A 182 18.59 4.26 -61.95
C TRP A 182 19.22 4.08 -60.56
N GLU A 183 20.53 3.94 -60.51
CA GLU A 183 21.28 3.68 -59.28
C GLU A 183 21.41 4.93 -58.41
N GLU A 184 21.56 6.10 -59.04
CA GLU A 184 21.48 7.41 -58.37
C GLU A 184 20.08 7.68 -57.81
N TYR A 185 19.03 7.27 -58.53
CA TYR A 185 17.65 7.33 -58.04
C TYR A 185 17.45 6.44 -56.80
N GLN A 186 17.95 5.20 -56.82
CA GLN A 186 17.84 4.28 -55.67
C GLN A 186 18.56 4.82 -54.42
N TYR A 187 19.76 5.36 -54.59
CA TYR A 187 20.51 6.03 -53.52
C TYR A 187 19.72 7.20 -52.93
N THR A 188 19.29 8.13 -53.80
CA THR A 188 18.57 9.34 -53.38
C THR A 188 17.24 9.00 -52.70
N SER A 189 16.47 8.07 -53.27
CA SER A 189 15.21 7.61 -52.70
C SER A 189 15.41 6.97 -51.31
N PHE A 190 16.45 6.13 -51.14
CA PHE A 190 16.74 5.50 -49.85
C PHE A 190 17.10 6.52 -48.76
N PHE A 191 17.90 7.55 -49.05
CA PHE A 191 18.23 8.59 -48.06
C PHE A 191 17.01 9.45 -47.68
N VAL A 192 16.18 9.80 -48.66
CA VAL A 192 14.90 10.48 -48.38
C VAL A 192 13.98 9.59 -47.52
N PHE A 193 13.93 8.29 -47.80
CA PHE A 193 13.22 7.32 -46.98
C PHE A 193 13.77 7.27 -45.55
N PHE A 194 15.09 7.14 -45.38
CA PHE A 194 15.74 7.03 -44.07
C PHE A 194 15.59 8.29 -43.22
N THR A 195 15.62 9.48 -43.83
CA THR A 195 15.37 10.74 -43.12
C THR A 195 13.92 10.85 -42.66
N PHE A 196 12.94 10.50 -43.49
CA PHE A 196 11.53 10.50 -43.09
C PHE A 196 11.20 9.47 -42.00
N THR A 197 11.78 8.26 -42.05
CA THR A 197 11.61 7.27 -40.98
C THR A 197 12.21 7.74 -39.66
N SER A 198 13.39 8.38 -39.70
CA SER A 198 14.05 8.97 -38.52
C SER A 198 13.23 10.12 -37.90
N ILE A 199 12.70 11.02 -38.74
CA ILE A 199 11.79 12.09 -38.29
C ILE A 199 10.53 11.49 -37.65
N MET A 200 9.97 10.44 -38.24
CA MET A 200 8.79 9.77 -37.71
C MET A 200 9.05 9.09 -36.36
N LEU A 201 10.23 8.51 -36.15
CA LEU A 201 10.65 7.98 -34.85
C LEU A 201 10.67 9.10 -33.79
N ILE A 202 11.30 10.23 -34.09
CA ILE A 202 11.38 11.40 -33.18
C ILE A 202 9.99 11.92 -32.84
N LEU A 203 9.10 12.06 -33.84
CA LEU A 203 7.73 12.53 -33.62
C LEU A 203 6.93 11.59 -32.70
N ASN A 204 7.21 10.29 -32.70
CA ASN A 204 6.55 9.31 -31.83
C ASN A 204 7.14 9.23 -30.41
N CYS A 205 8.28 9.87 -30.13
CA CYS A 205 8.80 10.02 -28.77
C CYS A 205 7.94 10.95 -27.90
N PHE A 206 7.26 11.92 -28.53
CA PHE A 206 6.43 12.92 -27.87
C PHE A 206 4.96 12.52 -27.85
N ALA A 207 4.27 12.88 -26.75
CA ALA A 207 2.87 12.55 -26.56
C ALA A 207 1.94 13.42 -27.41
N ASP A 208 0.86 12.81 -27.91
CA ASP A 208 -0.21 13.53 -28.60
C ASP A 208 -1.06 14.34 -27.60
N GLY A 209 -1.86 15.27 -28.13
CA GLY A 209 -2.78 16.08 -27.31
C GLY A 209 -3.77 15.24 -26.50
N MET A 210 -4.28 15.82 -25.41
CA MET A 210 -5.26 15.15 -24.55
C MET A 210 -6.63 14.99 -25.25
N PRO A 211 -7.38 13.90 -24.99
CA PRO A 211 -8.73 13.71 -25.52
C PRO A 211 -9.69 14.80 -25.01
N ARG A 212 -10.77 15.13 -25.74
CA ARG A 212 -11.75 16.13 -25.29
C ARG A 212 -12.88 15.52 -24.45
N GLN A 213 -13.21 14.26 -24.71
CA GLN A 213 -14.27 13.54 -24.02
C GLN A 213 -13.63 12.37 -23.28
N THR A 214 -13.74 12.39 -21.96
CA THR A 214 -13.25 11.32 -21.07
C THR A 214 -14.42 10.81 -20.24
N LYS A 215 -14.43 9.51 -19.90
CA LYS A 215 -15.45 8.95 -18.99
C LYS A 215 -15.44 9.62 -17.62
N TYR A 216 -14.26 10.06 -17.18
CA TYR A 216 -14.01 10.62 -15.85
C TYR A 216 -13.91 12.15 -15.91
N GLN A 217 -14.41 12.80 -14.86
CA GLN A 217 -14.31 14.25 -14.66
C GLN A 217 -12.87 14.59 -14.27
N ARG A 218 -12.28 15.60 -14.92
CA ARG A 218 -10.88 15.98 -14.67
C ARG A 218 -10.76 16.78 -13.37
N GLY A 219 -9.89 16.30 -12.48
CA GLY A 219 -9.44 17.06 -11.31
C GLY A 219 -8.44 18.15 -11.70
N GLU A 220 -8.18 19.07 -10.77
CA GLU A 220 -7.20 20.16 -10.97
C GLU A 220 -5.75 19.63 -11.03
N ASN A 221 -5.45 18.52 -10.34
CA ASN A 221 -4.12 17.92 -10.23
C ASN A 221 -4.05 16.51 -10.83
N GLU A 222 -4.45 16.36 -12.10
CA GLU A 222 -4.42 15.06 -12.81
C GLU A 222 -2.99 14.50 -12.95
N ILE A 223 -2.86 13.18 -12.77
CA ILE A 223 -1.57 12.48 -12.88
C ILE A 223 -1.00 12.55 -14.30
N PRO A 224 0.26 13.00 -14.49
CA PRO A 224 0.87 13.15 -15.82
C PRO A 224 1.01 11.86 -16.62
N GLU A 225 1.01 10.69 -15.98
CA GLU A 225 1.08 9.37 -16.63
C GLU A 225 0.01 9.17 -17.70
N LEU A 226 -1.21 9.68 -17.46
CA LEU A 226 -2.34 9.57 -18.41
C LEU A 226 -2.04 10.30 -19.73
N SER A 227 -1.30 11.41 -19.64
CA SER A 227 -0.91 12.24 -20.79
C SER A 227 0.47 11.90 -21.36
N ALA A 228 1.23 11.00 -20.72
CA ALA A 228 2.62 10.70 -21.05
C ALA A 228 2.76 9.83 -22.32
N SER A 229 3.86 10.02 -23.06
CA SER A 229 4.20 9.20 -24.23
C SER A 229 4.56 7.78 -23.82
N PHE A 230 4.56 6.85 -24.77
CA PHE A 230 4.95 5.46 -24.52
C PHE A 230 6.35 5.35 -23.90
N LEU A 231 7.33 6.10 -24.44
CA LEU A 231 8.69 6.13 -23.91
C LEU A 231 8.73 6.68 -22.48
N SER A 232 7.99 7.76 -22.20
CA SER A 232 7.89 8.34 -20.86
C SER A 232 7.24 7.38 -19.85
N ARG A 233 6.26 6.56 -20.27
CA ARG A 233 5.67 5.50 -19.44
C ARG A 233 6.63 4.34 -19.16
N ILE A 234 7.48 3.97 -20.13
CA ILE A 234 8.49 2.91 -19.94
C ILE A 234 9.60 3.36 -18.99
N THR A 235 10.07 4.59 -19.17
CA THR A 235 11.22 5.17 -18.44
C THR A 235 10.84 5.89 -17.15
N TYR A 236 9.54 6.06 -16.88
CA TYR A 236 9.00 6.83 -15.75
C TYR A 236 9.34 8.32 -15.73
N GLN A 237 9.73 8.90 -16.86
CA GLN A 237 10.13 10.32 -16.98
C GLN A 237 9.05 11.31 -16.52
N TRP A 238 7.77 10.92 -16.54
CA TRP A 238 6.66 11.73 -16.05
C TRP A 238 6.76 12.03 -14.53
N PHE A 239 7.48 11.21 -13.77
CA PHE A 239 7.72 11.39 -12.33
C PHE A 239 8.82 12.42 -12.03
N ASP A 240 9.75 12.67 -12.96
CA ASP A 240 10.94 13.52 -12.75
C ASP A 240 10.58 14.93 -12.25
N LYS A 241 9.49 15.51 -12.76
CA LYS A 241 9.01 16.84 -12.32
C LYS A 241 8.65 16.86 -10.83
N MET A 242 8.03 15.80 -10.34
CA MET A 242 7.65 15.67 -8.93
C MET A 242 8.87 15.36 -8.05
N ALA A 243 9.77 14.51 -8.52
CA ALA A 243 11.04 14.25 -7.84
C ALA A 243 11.88 15.54 -7.68
N LEU A 244 11.99 16.34 -8.74
CA LEU A 244 12.70 17.62 -8.71
C LEU A 244 12.00 18.65 -7.82
N LYS A 245 10.66 18.67 -7.80
CA LYS A 245 9.87 19.51 -6.88
C LYS A 245 10.14 19.11 -5.43
N GLY A 246 10.12 17.81 -5.13
CA GLY A 246 10.43 17.25 -3.81
C GLY A 246 11.87 17.44 -3.35
N TYR A 247 12.80 17.53 -4.30
CA TYR A 247 14.20 17.88 -4.01
C TYR A 247 14.35 19.36 -3.63
N ARG A 248 13.60 20.26 -4.26
CA ARG A 248 13.67 21.72 -3.99
C ARG A 248 12.86 22.11 -2.76
N ASN A 249 11.66 21.54 -2.61
CA ASN A 249 10.72 21.85 -1.54
C ASN A 249 10.17 20.53 -0.96
N PRO A 250 10.00 20.42 0.38
CA PRO A 250 9.33 19.26 0.96
C PRO A 250 7.92 19.14 0.38
N LEU A 251 7.54 17.94 -0.05
CA LEU A 251 6.22 17.69 -0.65
C LEU A 251 5.14 17.75 0.43
N GLU A 252 4.12 18.56 0.20
CA GLU A 252 2.90 18.58 1.00
C GLU A 252 1.76 17.81 0.31
N GLU A 253 0.67 17.52 1.03
CA GLU A 253 -0.48 16.79 0.47
C GLU A 253 -1.07 17.48 -0.78
N LYS A 254 -1.06 18.82 -0.80
CA LYS A 254 -1.50 19.64 -1.94
C LYS A 254 -0.65 19.48 -3.20
N ASP A 255 0.58 18.98 -3.06
CA ASP A 255 1.52 18.79 -4.17
C ASP A 255 1.38 17.41 -4.82
N LEU A 256 0.59 16.51 -4.21
CA LEU A 256 0.33 15.16 -4.72
C LEU A 256 -0.69 15.21 -5.87
N TRP A 257 -0.52 14.30 -6.82
CA TRP A 257 -1.48 14.10 -7.90
C TRP A 257 -2.69 13.31 -7.43
N ASP A 258 -3.82 13.59 -8.07
CA ASP A 258 -5.01 12.76 -7.93
C ASP A 258 -4.72 11.33 -8.42
N LEU A 259 -5.28 10.35 -7.71
CA LEU A 259 -5.19 8.95 -8.12
C LEU A 259 -5.79 8.74 -9.51
N ARG A 260 -5.20 7.82 -10.29
CA ARG A 260 -5.81 7.40 -11.56
C ARG A 260 -7.26 6.96 -11.30
N PRO A 261 -8.24 7.45 -12.08
CA PRO A 261 -9.65 7.10 -11.85
C PRO A 261 -9.92 5.59 -11.82
N GLN A 262 -9.18 4.80 -12.60
CA GLN A 262 -9.29 3.34 -12.64
C GLN A 262 -8.79 2.63 -11.37
N ASP A 263 -7.92 3.27 -10.60
CA ASP A 263 -7.39 2.75 -9.32
C ASP A 263 -8.20 3.26 -8.12
N SER A 264 -9.18 4.14 -8.35
CA SER A 264 -10.07 4.64 -7.32
C SER A 264 -10.97 3.54 -6.75
N CYS A 265 -11.34 3.69 -5.48
CA CYS A 265 -12.23 2.74 -4.82
C CYS A 265 -13.60 2.64 -5.53
N SER A 266 -14.08 3.74 -6.12
CA SER A 266 -15.34 3.79 -6.88
C SER A 266 -15.39 2.85 -8.08
N GLU A 267 -14.27 2.58 -8.75
CA GLU A 267 -14.22 1.69 -9.93
C GLU A 267 -13.76 0.27 -9.58
N VAL A 268 -12.83 0.14 -8.62
CA VAL A 268 -12.31 -1.16 -8.18
C VAL A 268 -13.38 -1.95 -7.41
N MET A 269 -14.13 -1.28 -6.54
CA MET A 269 -15.06 -1.93 -5.62
C MET A 269 -16.25 -2.62 -6.30
N PRO A 270 -16.94 -2.01 -7.29
CA PRO A 270 -18.06 -2.67 -7.98
C PRO A 270 -17.65 -3.96 -8.69
N THR A 271 -16.47 -3.97 -9.32
CA THR A 271 -15.93 -5.15 -10.01
C THR A 271 -15.73 -6.32 -9.04
N PHE A 272 -15.09 -6.03 -7.89
CA PHE A 272 -14.89 -7.03 -6.84
C PHE A 272 -16.22 -7.50 -6.23
N ALA A 273 -17.12 -6.58 -5.89
CA ALA A 273 -18.41 -6.90 -5.29
C ALA A 273 -19.29 -7.75 -6.20
N TYR A 274 -19.27 -7.50 -7.52
CA TYR A 274 -19.97 -8.32 -8.52
C TYR A 274 -19.54 -9.80 -8.43
N HIS A 275 -18.23 -10.05 -8.44
CA HIS A 275 -17.70 -11.41 -8.34
C HIS A 275 -17.86 -12.03 -6.96
N TRP A 276 -17.78 -11.22 -5.89
CA TRP A 276 -18.04 -11.67 -4.53
C TRP A 276 -19.49 -12.14 -4.38
N ASN A 277 -20.47 -11.31 -4.77
CA ASN A 277 -21.89 -11.68 -4.70
C ASN A 277 -22.19 -12.92 -5.55
N GLN A 278 -21.60 -13.03 -6.74
CA GLN A 278 -21.71 -14.23 -7.55
C GLN A 278 -21.15 -15.48 -6.84
N ASN A 279 -20.06 -15.35 -6.09
CA ASN A 279 -19.47 -16.44 -5.33
C ASN A 279 -20.31 -16.84 -4.11
N VAL A 280 -20.83 -15.86 -3.37
CA VAL A 280 -21.77 -16.09 -2.26
C VAL A 280 -23.01 -16.83 -2.77
N ARG A 281 -23.65 -16.35 -3.85
CA ARG A 281 -24.80 -17.04 -4.46
C ARG A 281 -24.51 -18.49 -4.83
N LYS A 282 -23.34 -18.77 -5.43
CA LYS A 282 -22.94 -20.12 -5.83
C LYS A 282 -22.77 -21.08 -4.65
N ASN A 283 -22.26 -20.59 -3.53
CA ASN A 283 -21.98 -21.42 -2.34
C ASN A 283 -23.19 -21.55 -1.40
N TYR A 284 -24.10 -20.57 -1.37
CA TYR A 284 -25.23 -20.52 -0.45
C TYR A 284 -26.59 -20.85 -1.07
N LYS A 285 -26.83 -20.52 -2.36
CA LYS A 285 -28.07 -20.92 -3.06
C LYS A 285 -27.78 -22.09 -4.00
N GLY A 286 -28.29 -23.27 -3.66
CA GLY A 286 -28.23 -24.42 -4.56
C GLY A 286 -28.81 -24.07 -5.94
N ARG A 287 -27.96 -24.03 -6.97
CA ARG A 287 -28.25 -24.09 -8.42
C ARG A 287 -29.58 -23.47 -8.93
N ALA A 288 -30.08 -22.36 -8.40
CA ALA A 288 -31.12 -21.58 -9.08
C ALA A 288 -30.44 -20.54 -9.98
N ARG A 289 -30.47 -20.77 -11.30
CA ARG A 289 -30.04 -19.80 -12.32
C ARG A 289 -30.91 -18.54 -12.22
N VAL A 290 -30.49 -17.56 -11.43
CA VAL A 290 -30.97 -16.18 -11.55
C VAL A 290 -29.88 -15.40 -12.27
N GLU A 291 -30.20 -14.84 -13.44
CA GLU A 291 -29.27 -14.04 -14.23
C GLU A 291 -28.74 -12.84 -13.41
N PRO A 292 -27.46 -12.48 -13.59
CA PRO A 292 -26.84 -11.41 -12.83
C PRO A 292 -27.30 -10.04 -13.33
N LYS A 293 -28.37 -9.49 -12.77
CA LYS A 293 -28.62 -8.05 -12.83
C LYS A 293 -27.98 -7.39 -11.61
N ALA A 294 -26.79 -6.84 -11.80
CA ALA A 294 -26.29 -5.81 -10.90
C ALA A 294 -27.18 -4.56 -11.13
N GLN A 295 -28.09 -4.27 -10.22
CA GLN A 295 -28.77 -2.97 -10.23
C GLN A 295 -27.79 -1.93 -9.71
N PHE A 296 -27.11 -1.26 -10.64
CA PHE A 296 -26.54 0.05 -10.40
C PHE A 296 -27.70 1.04 -10.22
N SER A 297 -28.05 1.32 -8.97
CA SER A 297 -28.84 2.49 -8.62
C SER A 297 -27.91 3.41 -7.81
N ASN A 298 -27.52 4.54 -8.40
CA ASN A 298 -26.89 5.68 -7.74
C ASN A 298 -25.71 5.36 -6.80
N GLY A 299 -24.62 4.76 -7.31
CA GLY A 299 -23.36 4.63 -6.56
C GLY A 299 -23.35 3.67 -5.37
N ASN A 300 -24.46 2.98 -5.09
CA ASN A 300 -24.56 2.04 -3.98
C ASN A 300 -24.16 0.61 -4.39
N VAL A 301 -23.00 0.16 -3.90
CA VAL A 301 -22.56 -1.24 -4.01
C VAL A 301 -23.15 -2.04 -2.85
N THR A 302 -24.04 -2.98 -3.15
CA THR A 302 -24.66 -3.87 -2.16
C THR A 302 -23.95 -5.23 -2.14
N PHE A 303 -23.66 -5.70 -0.94
CA PHE A 303 -23.20 -7.05 -0.70
C PHE A 303 -24.39 -7.94 -0.36
N GLU A 304 -24.44 -9.12 -0.95
CA GLU A 304 -25.43 -10.11 -0.52
C GLU A 304 -24.97 -10.79 0.76
N ASN A 305 -25.87 -10.84 1.73
CA ASN A 305 -25.63 -11.49 3.00
C ASN A 305 -25.51 -13.01 2.77
N PRO A 306 -24.41 -13.65 3.20
CA PRO A 306 -24.28 -15.10 3.23
C PRO A 306 -25.36 -15.78 4.11
N HIS A 307 -26.01 -15.03 5.00
CA HIS A 307 -26.99 -15.48 5.99
C HIS A 307 -28.45 -15.12 5.64
N GLY A 308 -28.88 -15.36 4.40
CA GLY A 308 -30.30 -15.23 4.01
C GLY A 308 -31.11 -16.48 4.35
N GLU A 309 -32.20 -16.30 5.12
CA GLU A 309 -33.22 -17.26 5.60
C GLU A 309 -32.72 -18.57 6.24
N LYS A 310 -33.17 -18.81 7.49
CA LYS A 310 -32.91 -20.00 8.34
C LYS A 310 -33.55 -21.28 7.74
N ASN A 311 -33.23 -21.66 6.50
CA ASN A 311 -33.67 -22.92 5.88
C ASN A 311 -32.56 -23.98 5.97
N GLY A 312 -32.29 -24.47 7.18
CA GLY A 312 -31.85 -25.83 7.55
C GLY A 312 -30.81 -26.62 6.72
N ARG A 313 -30.13 -26.07 5.71
CA ARG A 313 -29.19 -26.78 4.84
C ARG A 313 -27.75 -26.31 5.10
N LYS A 314 -26.82 -27.27 5.16
CA LYS A 314 -25.40 -27.06 5.46
C LYS A 314 -24.83 -25.90 4.62
N LYS A 315 -24.39 -24.84 5.33
CA LYS A 315 -23.86 -23.58 4.80
C LYS A 315 -22.46 -23.81 4.19
N GLY A 316 -22.26 -23.48 2.91
CA GLY A 316 -20.93 -23.47 2.31
C GLY A 316 -20.22 -22.13 2.57
N VAL A 317 -19.01 -22.14 3.13
CA VAL A 317 -18.25 -20.90 3.41
C VAL A 317 -17.81 -20.23 2.10
N ALA A 318 -18.15 -18.95 1.89
CA ALA A 318 -17.66 -18.21 0.73
C ALA A 318 -16.22 -17.74 0.95
N SER A 319 -15.30 -18.13 0.06
CA SER A 319 -13.90 -17.68 0.10
C SER A 319 -13.69 -16.41 -0.72
N ILE A 320 -12.82 -15.51 -0.25
CA ILE A 320 -12.41 -14.29 -0.97
C ILE A 320 -11.54 -14.54 -2.20
N MET A 321 -10.89 -15.70 -2.31
CA MET A 321 -9.89 -15.95 -3.35
C MET A 321 -10.46 -16.00 -4.78
N PRO A 322 -11.54 -16.75 -5.07
CA PRO A 322 -12.10 -16.79 -6.42
C PRO A 322 -12.55 -15.41 -6.96
N PRO A 323 -13.19 -14.53 -6.16
CA PRO A 323 -13.47 -13.16 -6.56
C PRO A 323 -12.22 -12.33 -6.91
N ILE A 324 -11.14 -12.46 -6.13
CA ILE A 324 -9.86 -11.76 -6.40
C ILE A 324 -9.29 -12.20 -7.76
N TYR A 325 -9.20 -13.51 -8.01
CA TYR A 325 -8.65 -14.03 -9.26
C TYR A 325 -9.46 -13.61 -10.49
N LYS A 326 -10.79 -13.55 -10.38
CA LYS A 326 -11.64 -13.11 -11.49
C LYS A 326 -11.60 -11.61 -11.74
N SER A 327 -11.48 -10.82 -10.67
CA SER A 327 -11.46 -9.35 -10.76
C SER A 327 -10.14 -8.84 -11.31
N PHE A 328 -9.01 -9.43 -10.90
CA PHE A 328 -7.67 -8.88 -11.17
C PHE A 328 -6.74 -9.83 -11.95
N GLY A 329 -7.17 -11.06 -12.23
CA GLY A 329 -6.33 -12.10 -12.84
C GLY A 329 -5.82 -11.76 -14.24
N GLY A 330 -6.59 -11.02 -15.04
CA GLY A 330 -6.16 -10.65 -16.40
C GLY A 330 -4.87 -9.81 -16.42
N VAL A 331 -4.79 -8.79 -15.56
CA VAL A 331 -3.60 -7.94 -15.43
C VAL A 331 -2.45 -8.71 -14.77
N PHE A 332 -2.76 -9.59 -13.82
CA PHE A 332 -1.78 -10.47 -13.18
C PHE A 332 -1.11 -11.42 -14.18
N MET A 333 -1.88 -12.09 -15.04
CA MET A 333 -1.37 -13.00 -16.07
C MET A 333 -0.47 -12.30 -17.09
N PHE A 334 -0.80 -11.07 -17.47
CA PHE A 334 0.07 -10.26 -18.32
C PHE A 334 1.43 -10.00 -17.64
N GLY A 335 1.43 -9.71 -16.34
CA GLY A 335 2.68 -9.61 -15.56
C GLY A 335 3.48 -10.91 -15.53
N ALA A 336 2.81 -12.06 -15.38
CA ALA A 336 3.47 -13.37 -15.44
C ALA A 336 4.19 -13.61 -16.79
N LEU A 337 3.57 -13.19 -17.91
CA LEU A 337 4.19 -13.26 -19.23
C LEU A 337 5.46 -12.38 -19.32
N MET A 338 5.40 -11.13 -18.82
CA MET A 338 6.58 -10.25 -18.77
C MET A 338 7.72 -10.84 -17.92
N LYS A 339 7.36 -11.52 -16.83
CA LYS A 339 8.34 -12.21 -15.98
C LYS A 339 9.03 -13.35 -16.73
N LEU A 340 8.28 -14.14 -17.50
CA LEU A 340 8.85 -15.21 -18.34
C LEU A 340 9.88 -14.67 -19.32
N PHE A 341 9.57 -13.58 -20.03
CA PHE A 341 10.52 -12.91 -20.93
C PHE A 341 11.78 -12.44 -20.20
N THR A 342 11.61 -11.88 -19.01
CA THR A 342 12.75 -11.44 -18.19
C THR A 342 13.65 -12.62 -17.80
N ASP A 343 13.07 -13.77 -17.47
CA ASP A 343 13.82 -14.97 -17.13
C ASP A 343 14.64 -15.47 -18.33
N CYS A 344 14.05 -15.51 -19.52
CA CYS A 344 14.77 -15.84 -20.76
C CYS A 344 15.95 -14.88 -21.02
N LEU A 345 15.73 -13.56 -20.90
CA LEU A 345 16.78 -12.56 -21.09
C LEU A 345 17.91 -12.66 -20.06
N THR A 346 17.60 -13.09 -18.83
CA THR A 346 18.59 -13.28 -17.77
C THR A 346 19.58 -14.39 -18.12
N PHE A 347 19.12 -15.48 -18.75
CA PHE A 347 19.99 -16.58 -19.20
C PHE A 347 20.67 -16.31 -20.54
N ALA A 348 20.16 -15.39 -21.35
CA ALA A 348 20.83 -14.99 -22.59
C ALA A 348 22.17 -14.26 -22.32
N GLN A 349 22.28 -13.52 -21.21
CA GLN A 349 23.47 -12.73 -20.90
C GLN A 349 24.74 -13.58 -20.67
N PRO A 350 24.75 -14.64 -19.83
CA PRO A 350 25.91 -15.53 -19.70
C PRO A 350 26.32 -16.20 -21.02
N GLN A 351 25.37 -16.48 -21.91
CA GLN A 351 25.66 -17.10 -23.20
C GLN A 351 26.40 -16.13 -24.14
N VAL A 352 25.96 -14.87 -24.19
CA VAL A 352 26.69 -13.83 -24.94
C VAL A 352 28.05 -13.56 -24.31
N LEU A 353 28.16 -13.61 -22.98
CA LEU A 353 29.46 -13.51 -22.30
C LEU A 353 30.40 -14.65 -22.71
N SER A 354 29.88 -15.88 -22.84
CA SER A 354 30.65 -17.03 -23.35
C SER A 354 31.21 -16.78 -24.75
N LEU A 355 30.42 -16.17 -25.65
CA LEU A 355 30.85 -15.83 -27.01
C LEU A 355 31.90 -14.73 -27.04
N ILE A 356 31.85 -13.78 -26.11
CA ILE A 356 32.87 -12.71 -25.98
C ILE A 356 34.19 -13.32 -25.52
N ILE A 357 34.16 -14.19 -24.50
CA ILE A 357 35.39 -14.80 -23.98
C ILE A 357 36.01 -15.71 -25.05
N SER A 358 35.21 -16.56 -25.71
CA SER A 358 35.72 -17.41 -26.79
C SER A 358 36.27 -16.59 -27.97
N PHE A 359 35.66 -15.45 -28.30
CA PHE A 359 36.19 -14.55 -29.33
C PHE A 359 37.57 -13.99 -28.97
N VAL A 360 37.81 -13.68 -27.70
CA VAL A 360 39.11 -13.19 -27.21
C VAL A 360 40.13 -14.31 -27.17
N GLU A 361 39.76 -15.51 -26.74
CA GLU A 361 40.64 -16.69 -26.76
C GLU A 361 41.04 -17.10 -28.19
N ASP A 362 40.10 -16.98 -29.15
CA ASP A 362 40.34 -17.30 -30.55
C ASP A 362 41.24 -16.26 -31.23
N GLN A 363 41.22 -14.97 -30.83
CA GLN A 363 42.11 -13.93 -31.38
C GLN A 363 43.60 -14.31 -31.29
N ASP A 364 43.98 -15.04 -30.23
CA ASP A 364 45.35 -15.49 -30.01
C ASP A 364 45.75 -16.66 -30.94
N LYS A 365 44.77 -17.40 -31.49
CA LYS A 365 44.98 -18.57 -32.37
C LYS A 365 44.71 -18.27 -33.85
N GLU A 366 43.59 -17.61 -34.16
CA GLU A 366 43.16 -17.19 -35.50
C GLU A 366 42.53 -15.79 -35.45
N LYS A 367 43.02 -14.85 -36.27
CA LYS A 367 42.49 -13.47 -36.30
C LYS A 367 41.05 -13.44 -36.84
N GLN A 368 40.09 -13.43 -35.92
CA GLN A 368 38.69 -13.15 -36.23
C GLN A 368 38.46 -11.64 -36.46
N PRO A 369 37.45 -11.25 -37.25
CA PRO A 369 37.23 -9.84 -37.55
C PRO A 369 36.64 -9.08 -36.34
N GLU A 370 37.16 -7.87 -36.09
CA GLU A 370 36.89 -7.06 -34.88
C GLU A 370 35.40 -6.72 -34.66
N TRP A 371 34.64 -6.58 -35.74
CA TRP A 371 33.20 -6.26 -35.67
C TRP A 371 32.39 -7.31 -34.91
N LYS A 372 32.83 -8.58 -34.88
CA LYS A 372 32.15 -9.64 -34.11
C LYS A 372 32.21 -9.38 -32.61
N GLY A 373 33.36 -8.94 -32.10
CA GLY A 373 33.51 -8.55 -30.69
C GLY A 373 32.65 -7.34 -30.32
N ILE A 374 32.58 -6.35 -31.22
CA ILE A 374 31.71 -5.17 -31.05
C ILE A 374 30.23 -5.61 -31.04
N LEU A 375 29.83 -6.49 -31.96
CA LEU A 375 28.46 -7.01 -32.05
C LEU A 375 28.05 -7.73 -30.75
N TYR A 376 28.87 -8.64 -30.24
CA TYR A 376 28.57 -9.35 -29.00
C TYR A 376 28.49 -8.40 -27.79
N SER A 377 29.36 -7.39 -27.73
CA SER A 377 29.34 -6.38 -26.66
C SER A 377 28.08 -5.51 -26.70
N VAL A 378 27.68 -5.05 -27.89
CA VAL A 378 26.42 -4.31 -28.09
C VAL A 378 25.22 -5.19 -27.78
N LEU A 379 25.24 -6.45 -28.20
CA LEU A 379 24.17 -7.41 -27.91
C LEU A 379 24.01 -7.63 -26.40
N LEU A 380 25.10 -7.77 -25.66
CA LEU A 380 25.07 -7.90 -24.20
C LEU A 380 24.43 -6.67 -23.55
N PHE A 381 24.80 -5.46 -24.00
CA PHE A 381 24.19 -4.22 -23.51
C PHE A 381 22.69 -4.14 -23.80
N VAL A 382 22.27 -4.46 -25.03
CA VAL A 382 20.85 -4.44 -25.43
C VAL A 382 20.03 -5.43 -24.63
N LEU A 383 20.54 -6.66 -24.42
CA LEU A 383 19.88 -7.68 -23.62
C LEU A 383 19.73 -7.24 -22.14
N ALA A 384 20.77 -6.64 -21.57
CA ALA A 384 20.74 -6.14 -20.19
C ALA A 384 19.77 -4.94 -20.02
N ALA A 385 19.77 -4.01 -20.97
CA ALA A 385 18.84 -2.88 -20.97
C ALA A 385 17.39 -3.35 -21.12
N ALA A 386 17.11 -4.26 -22.07
CA ALA A 386 15.78 -4.81 -22.29
C ALA A 386 15.27 -5.56 -21.04
N GLN A 387 16.12 -6.39 -20.41
CA GLN A 387 15.80 -7.08 -19.16
C GLN A 387 15.42 -6.07 -18.07
N THR A 388 16.19 -4.99 -17.92
CA THR A 388 15.97 -3.98 -16.87
C THR A 388 14.64 -3.24 -17.07
N PHE A 389 14.32 -2.81 -18.28
CA PHE A 389 13.05 -2.13 -18.57
C PHE A 389 11.84 -3.05 -18.37
N ILE A 390 11.90 -4.29 -18.86
CA ILE A 390 10.80 -5.25 -18.72
C ILE A 390 10.60 -5.61 -17.24
N LEU A 391 11.68 -5.80 -16.48
CA LEU A 391 11.61 -6.10 -15.05
C LEU A 391 11.01 -4.93 -14.25
N GLY A 392 11.38 -3.68 -14.56
CA GLY A 392 10.78 -2.50 -13.94
C GLY A 392 9.27 -2.41 -14.19
N GLN A 393 8.86 -2.62 -15.44
CA GLN A 393 7.44 -2.64 -15.83
C GLN A 393 6.66 -3.79 -15.19
N TYR A 394 7.29 -4.97 -15.05
CA TYR A 394 6.74 -6.10 -14.31
C TYR A 394 6.42 -5.69 -12.86
N PHE A 395 7.39 -5.14 -12.13
CA PHE A 395 7.20 -4.76 -10.73
C PHE A 395 6.12 -3.69 -10.58
N HIS A 396 6.17 -2.63 -11.39
CA HIS A 396 5.18 -1.56 -11.34
C HIS A 396 3.75 -2.08 -11.53
N ARG A 397 3.53 -2.97 -12.51
CA ARG A 397 2.21 -3.58 -12.74
C ARG A 397 1.78 -4.48 -11.58
N MET A 398 2.67 -5.30 -11.02
CA MET A 398 2.34 -6.15 -9.87
C MET A 398 2.02 -5.33 -8.62
N PHE A 399 2.70 -4.21 -8.39
CA PHE A 399 2.36 -3.28 -7.32
C PHE A 399 0.96 -2.68 -7.48
N ILE A 400 0.57 -2.25 -8.68
CA ILE A 400 -0.77 -1.73 -8.95
C ILE A 400 -1.84 -2.80 -8.69
N VAL A 401 -1.63 -4.05 -9.12
CA VAL A 401 -2.55 -5.16 -8.86
C VAL A 401 -2.66 -5.40 -7.35
N GLY A 402 -1.55 -5.44 -6.63
CA GLY A 402 -1.53 -5.57 -5.17
C GLY A 402 -2.28 -4.43 -4.46
N LEU A 403 -2.11 -3.19 -4.93
CA LEU A 403 -2.81 -2.01 -4.40
C LEU A 403 -4.33 -2.11 -4.61
N ARG A 404 -4.78 -2.51 -5.81
CA ARG A 404 -6.21 -2.71 -6.10
C ARG A 404 -6.84 -3.78 -5.21
N ILE A 405 -6.14 -4.89 -4.98
CA ILE A 405 -6.58 -5.95 -4.06
C ILE A 405 -6.71 -5.40 -2.64
N ARG A 406 -5.69 -4.68 -2.16
CA ARG A 406 -5.71 -4.05 -0.82
C ARG A 406 -6.89 -3.09 -0.67
N THR A 407 -7.12 -2.20 -1.64
CA THR A 407 -8.24 -1.25 -1.64
C THR A 407 -9.60 -1.96 -1.60
N ALA A 408 -9.78 -3.01 -2.39
CA ALA A 408 -11.02 -3.80 -2.39
C ALA A 408 -11.28 -4.48 -1.04
N LEU A 409 -10.25 -5.10 -0.44
CA LEU A 409 -10.36 -5.77 0.85
C LEU A 409 -10.66 -4.80 1.99
N ILE A 410 -9.92 -3.68 2.07
CA ILE A 410 -10.16 -2.64 3.08
C ILE A 410 -11.59 -2.12 3.01
N ASN A 411 -12.09 -1.83 1.81
CA ASN A 411 -13.45 -1.34 1.63
C ASN A 411 -14.51 -2.40 1.98
N ALA A 412 -14.29 -3.67 1.60
CA ALA A 412 -15.18 -4.77 1.95
C ALA A 412 -15.25 -5.00 3.46
N ILE A 413 -14.10 -5.01 4.16
CA ILE A 413 -14.00 -5.15 5.62
C ILE A 413 -14.70 -3.98 6.30
N TYR A 414 -14.44 -2.75 5.86
CA TYR A 414 -15.06 -1.55 6.42
C TYR A 414 -16.59 -1.57 6.27
N ARG A 415 -17.12 -1.91 5.08
CA ARG A 415 -18.56 -2.02 4.85
C ARG A 415 -19.19 -3.13 5.68
N LYS A 416 -18.51 -4.28 5.84
CA LYS A 416 -18.97 -5.38 6.69
C LYS A 416 -19.01 -4.95 8.16
N ALA A 417 -17.99 -4.24 8.66
CA ALA A 417 -17.91 -3.76 10.04
C ALA A 417 -19.08 -2.85 10.45
N LEU A 418 -19.70 -2.15 9.48
CA LEU A 418 -20.89 -1.32 9.71
C LEU A 418 -22.20 -2.12 9.81
N ARG A 419 -22.20 -3.43 9.48
CA ARG A 419 -23.41 -4.28 9.39
C ARG A 419 -23.37 -5.53 10.24
N ILE A 420 -22.23 -5.86 10.86
CA ILE A 420 -22.10 -7.05 11.71
C ILE A 420 -23.04 -7.00 12.91
N SER A 421 -23.56 -8.17 13.30
CA SER A 421 -24.38 -8.32 14.51
C SER A 421 -23.60 -8.00 15.79
N ASN A 422 -24.31 -7.63 16.85
CA ASN A 422 -23.69 -7.31 18.13
C ASN A 422 -23.07 -8.54 18.83
N SER A 423 -23.60 -9.75 18.59
CA SER A 423 -22.95 -11.01 19.00
C SER A 423 -21.59 -11.17 18.32
N THR A 424 -21.52 -10.92 17.01
CA THR A 424 -20.26 -10.93 16.25
C THR A 424 -19.31 -9.81 16.71
N LYS A 425 -19.80 -8.60 17.02
CA LYS A 425 -18.96 -7.49 17.54
C LYS A 425 -18.28 -7.84 18.86
N LYS A 426 -18.88 -8.71 19.69
CA LYS A 426 -18.23 -9.21 20.91
C LYS A 426 -17.07 -10.16 20.61
N GLU A 427 -17.22 -11.02 19.60
CA GLU A 427 -16.14 -11.92 19.17
C GLU A 427 -15.02 -11.20 18.41
N SER A 428 -15.39 -10.30 17.49
CA SER A 428 -14.47 -9.55 16.63
C SER A 428 -14.27 -8.15 17.18
N THR A 429 -13.26 -7.98 18.04
CA THR A 429 -12.97 -6.69 18.68
C THR A 429 -12.59 -5.61 17.64
N VAL A 430 -12.78 -4.33 17.99
CA VAL A 430 -12.38 -3.20 17.13
C VAL A 430 -10.89 -3.29 16.74
N GLY A 431 -10.03 -3.73 17.68
CA GLY A 431 -8.61 -3.94 17.42
C GLY A 431 -8.35 -5.02 16.37
N GLU A 432 -9.14 -6.10 16.37
CA GLU A 432 -9.04 -7.15 15.33
C GLU A 432 -9.48 -6.62 13.96
N ILE A 433 -10.54 -5.82 13.88
CA ILE A 433 -11.01 -5.20 12.63
C ILE A 433 -9.95 -4.26 12.05
N VAL A 434 -9.34 -3.42 12.89
CA VAL A 434 -8.23 -2.54 12.47
C VAL A 434 -7.04 -3.36 11.99
N ASN A 435 -6.72 -4.47 12.68
CA ASN A 435 -5.65 -5.38 12.27
C ASN A 435 -5.95 -6.07 10.92
N LEU A 436 -7.21 -6.45 10.66
CA LEU A 436 -7.64 -7.02 9.38
C LEU A 436 -7.37 -6.03 8.23
N MET A 437 -7.64 -4.73 8.45
CA MET A 437 -7.44 -3.67 7.44
C MET A 437 -5.98 -3.25 7.29
N ALA A 438 -5.23 -3.15 8.39
CA ALA A 438 -3.87 -2.61 8.40
C ALA A 438 -2.80 -3.65 8.09
N VAL A 439 -2.95 -4.90 8.59
CA VAL A 439 -1.94 -5.95 8.47
C VAL A 439 -2.37 -7.01 7.47
N ASP A 440 -3.56 -7.58 7.64
CA ASP A 440 -3.98 -8.72 6.82
C ASP A 440 -4.22 -8.32 5.35
N ALA A 441 -4.85 -7.17 5.08
CA ALA A 441 -4.98 -6.66 3.71
C ALA A 441 -3.63 -6.20 3.10
N GLN A 442 -2.69 -5.72 3.90
CA GLN A 442 -1.36 -5.30 3.45
C GLN A 442 -0.52 -6.49 2.96
N ARG A 443 -0.61 -7.64 3.64
CA ARG A 443 0.08 -8.88 3.23
C ARG A 443 -0.26 -9.33 1.82
N PHE A 444 -1.50 -9.10 1.34
CA PHE A 444 -1.87 -9.41 -0.04
C PHE A 444 -1.10 -8.57 -1.06
N MET A 445 -0.88 -7.28 -0.77
CA MET A 445 -0.12 -6.39 -1.65
C MET A 445 1.35 -6.86 -1.74
N GLU A 446 1.95 -7.17 -0.60
CA GLU A 446 3.32 -7.67 -0.51
C GLU A 446 3.49 -9.03 -1.22
N LEU A 447 2.57 -9.98 -0.99
CA LEU A 447 2.59 -11.28 -1.64
C LEU A 447 2.45 -11.17 -3.17
N THR A 448 1.49 -10.37 -3.66
CA THR A 448 1.20 -10.23 -5.09
C THR A 448 2.43 -9.81 -5.89
N THR A 449 3.29 -8.97 -5.30
CA THR A 449 4.52 -8.45 -5.92
C THR A 449 5.51 -9.56 -6.28
N TYR A 450 5.57 -10.62 -5.47
CA TYR A 450 6.55 -11.71 -5.61
C TYR A 450 5.91 -13.07 -5.95
N LEU A 451 4.58 -13.14 -6.10
CA LEU A 451 3.85 -14.38 -6.29
C LEU A 451 4.32 -15.17 -7.53
N ASN A 452 4.71 -14.47 -8.61
CA ASN A 452 5.21 -15.12 -9.84
C ASN A 452 6.55 -15.85 -9.64
N MET A 453 7.27 -15.60 -8.55
CA MET A 453 8.48 -16.34 -8.22
C MET A 453 8.20 -17.82 -7.93
N ILE A 454 6.96 -18.20 -7.55
CA ILE A 454 6.61 -19.59 -7.24
C ILE A 454 6.84 -20.52 -8.44
N TRP A 455 6.50 -20.08 -9.64
CA TRP A 455 6.72 -20.84 -10.87
C TRP A 455 8.04 -20.46 -11.56
N SER A 456 8.44 -19.18 -11.46
CA SER A 456 9.68 -18.67 -12.07
C SER A 456 10.93 -19.25 -11.40
N ALA A 457 10.99 -19.38 -10.07
CA ALA A 457 12.18 -19.90 -9.38
C ALA A 457 12.51 -21.35 -9.78
N PRO A 458 11.58 -22.32 -9.79
CA PRO A 458 11.85 -23.66 -10.31
C PRO A 458 12.31 -23.66 -11.77
N LEU A 459 11.72 -22.81 -12.62
CA LEU A 459 12.14 -22.67 -14.02
C LEU A 459 13.57 -22.13 -14.13
N GLN A 460 13.93 -21.12 -13.34
CA GLN A 460 15.29 -20.58 -13.31
C GLN A 460 16.30 -21.62 -12.78
N ILE A 461 15.95 -22.36 -11.73
CA ILE A 461 16.80 -23.45 -11.21
C ILE A 461 17.01 -24.53 -12.28
N GLY A 462 15.94 -24.95 -12.95
CA GLY A 462 16.01 -25.96 -14.01
C GLY A 462 16.87 -25.51 -15.20
N LEU A 463 16.69 -24.29 -15.70
CA LEU A 463 17.48 -23.74 -16.80
C LEU A 463 18.94 -23.53 -16.42
N ALA A 464 19.22 -23.04 -15.21
CA ALA A 464 20.59 -22.88 -14.72
C ALA A 464 21.33 -24.21 -14.64
N LEU A 465 20.67 -25.25 -14.09
CA LEU A 465 21.25 -26.59 -14.01
C LEU A 465 21.45 -27.21 -15.40
N PHE A 466 20.53 -26.97 -16.34
CA PHE A 466 20.68 -27.42 -17.73
C PHE A 466 21.92 -26.81 -18.39
N PHE A 467 22.12 -25.49 -18.29
CA PHE A 467 23.31 -24.84 -18.87
C PHE A 467 24.60 -25.20 -18.13
N LEU A 468 24.57 -25.35 -16.80
CA LEU A 468 25.72 -25.84 -16.05
C LEU A 468 26.11 -27.26 -16.47
N TRP A 469 25.13 -28.14 -16.69
CA TRP A 469 25.37 -29.51 -17.15
C TRP A 469 26.02 -29.53 -18.53
N GLN A 470 25.64 -28.63 -19.44
CA GLN A 470 26.31 -28.50 -20.74
C GLN A 470 27.79 -28.11 -20.61
N GLN A 471 28.14 -27.29 -19.62
CA GLN A 471 29.49 -26.74 -19.48
C GLN A 471 30.44 -27.61 -18.65
N LEU A 472 29.95 -28.23 -17.58
CA LEU A 472 30.76 -28.97 -16.61
C LEU A 472 30.40 -30.46 -16.53
N GLY A 473 29.41 -30.93 -17.29
CA GLY A 473 29.00 -32.33 -17.33
C GLY A 473 28.51 -32.86 -15.97
N PRO A 474 28.76 -34.15 -15.66
CA PRO A 474 28.30 -34.78 -14.41
C PRO A 474 28.80 -34.12 -13.12
N SER A 475 29.89 -33.34 -13.17
CA SER A 475 30.49 -32.68 -11.99
C SER A 475 29.53 -31.72 -11.29
N VAL A 476 28.53 -31.19 -12.02
CA VAL A 476 27.47 -30.32 -11.49
C VAL A 476 26.65 -30.99 -10.38
N LEU A 477 26.53 -32.33 -10.40
CA LEU A 477 25.79 -33.06 -9.35
C LEU A 477 26.41 -32.88 -7.97
N ALA A 478 27.73 -32.72 -7.88
CA ALA A 478 28.41 -32.47 -6.61
C ALA A 478 28.06 -31.07 -6.06
N GLY A 479 28.04 -30.04 -6.92
CA GLY A 479 27.57 -28.70 -6.58
C GLY A 479 26.08 -28.67 -6.19
N LEU A 480 25.25 -29.42 -6.90
CA LEU A 480 23.82 -29.57 -6.58
C LEU A 480 23.62 -30.25 -5.22
N ALA A 481 24.39 -31.29 -4.90
CA ALA A 481 24.30 -31.97 -3.60
C ALA A 481 24.60 -31.01 -2.45
N VAL A 482 25.64 -30.16 -2.59
CA VAL A 482 25.93 -29.08 -1.64
C VAL A 482 24.73 -28.15 -1.47
N MET A 483 24.12 -27.70 -2.57
CA MET A 483 22.96 -26.81 -2.51
C MET A 483 21.76 -27.46 -1.80
N ILE A 484 21.49 -28.73 -2.11
CA ILE A 484 20.40 -29.49 -1.48
C ILE A 484 20.65 -29.63 0.03
N ILE A 485 21.89 -29.83 0.48
CA ILE A 485 22.25 -29.91 1.90
C ILE A 485 22.09 -28.56 2.61
N LEU A 486 22.34 -27.44 1.94
CA LEU A 486 22.18 -26.11 2.54
C LEU A 486 20.71 -25.75 2.82
N ILE A 487 19.75 -26.30 2.06
CA ILE A 487 18.31 -26.06 2.25
C ILE A 487 17.81 -26.49 3.64
N PRO A 488 17.96 -27.77 4.09
CA PRO A 488 17.48 -28.21 5.40
C PRO A 488 18.24 -27.55 6.56
N VAL A 489 19.54 -27.28 6.42
CA VAL A 489 20.32 -26.54 7.42
C VAL A 489 19.70 -25.15 7.65
N ASN A 490 19.41 -24.43 6.57
CA ASN A 490 18.72 -23.14 6.64
C ASN A 490 17.29 -23.27 7.18
N GLY A 491 16.57 -24.35 6.85
CA GLY A 491 15.23 -24.63 7.38
C GLY A 491 15.20 -24.79 8.90
N VAL A 492 16.16 -25.52 9.48
CA VAL A 492 16.29 -25.68 10.94
C VAL A 492 16.63 -24.35 11.61
N ILE A 493 17.58 -23.58 11.04
CA ILE A 493 17.93 -22.25 11.55
C ILE A 493 16.72 -21.31 11.50
N ALA A 494 15.99 -21.29 10.39
CA ALA A 494 14.77 -20.47 10.23
C ALA A 494 13.68 -20.85 11.24
N SER A 495 13.48 -22.14 11.52
CA SER A 495 12.55 -22.62 12.56
C SER A 495 12.94 -22.13 13.97
N ARG A 496 14.24 -22.13 14.28
CA ARG A 496 14.77 -21.57 15.53
C ARG A 496 14.62 -20.05 15.59
N ILE A 497 14.92 -19.33 14.51
CA ILE A 497 14.68 -17.88 14.40
C ILE A 497 13.21 -17.57 14.68
N LYS A 498 12.28 -18.28 14.04
CA LYS A 498 10.84 -18.12 14.28
C LYS A 498 10.47 -18.33 15.75
N THR A 499 11.05 -19.34 16.41
CA THR A 499 10.80 -19.61 17.83
C THR A 499 11.30 -18.46 18.72
N TYR A 500 12.50 -17.93 18.47
CA TYR A 500 13.02 -16.77 19.18
C TYR A 500 12.23 -15.49 18.89
N GLN A 501 11.78 -15.29 17.65
CA GLN A 501 10.93 -14.16 17.27
C GLN A 501 9.59 -14.19 18.02
N ILE A 502 8.97 -15.35 18.22
CA ILE A 502 7.75 -15.48 19.03
C ILE A 502 8.02 -15.10 20.50
N ARG A 503 9.15 -15.54 21.07
CA ARG A 503 9.54 -15.18 22.44
C ARG A 503 9.83 -13.68 22.58
N GLN A 504 10.51 -13.10 21.60
CA GLN A 504 10.80 -11.68 21.53
C GLN A 504 9.50 -10.86 21.48
N MET A 505 8.55 -11.24 20.63
CA MET A 505 7.23 -10.58 20.57
C MET A 505 6.51 -10.63 21.91
N LYS A 506 6.58 -11.77 22.64
CA LYS A 506 5.99 -11.86 23.98
C LYS A 506 6.58 -10.85 24.97
N TYR A 507 7.91 -10.74 25.06
CA TYR A 507 8.55 -9.77 25.96
C TYR A 507 8.32 -8.32 25.52
N LYS A 508 8.30 -8.07 24.22
CA LYS A 508 7.95 -6.76 23.65
C LYS A 508 6.52 -6.34 24.02
N ASP A 509 5.55 -7.25 23.88
CA ASP A 509 4.15 -6.99 24.24
C ASP A 509 4.00 -6.72 25.74
N GLU A 510 4.69 -7.50 26.58
CA GLU A 510 4.74 -7.30 28.04
C GLU A 510 5.32 -5.92 28.39
N ARG A 511 6.44 -5.52 27.76
CA ARG A 511 7.07 -4.21 27.93
C ARG A 511 6.14 -3.07 27.53
N VAL A 512 5.54 -3.15 26.33
CA VAL A 512 4.66 -2.09 25.81
C VAL A 512 3.39 -1.98 26.66
N LYS A 513 2.84 -3.11 27.12
CA LYS A 513 1.70 -3.13 28.04
C LYS A 513 2.04 -2.44 29.36
N LEU A 514 3.15 -2.83 30.01
CA LEU A 514 3.62 -2.19 31.25
C LEU A 514 3.87 -0.70 31.05
N MET A 515 4.49 -0.30 29.93
CA MET A 515 4.70 1.11 29.61
C MET A 515 3.39 1.88 29.47
N ASN A 516 2.35 1.28 28.87
CA ASN A 516 1.04 1.91 28.75
C ASN A 516 0.34 2.08 30.11
N GLU A 517 0.50 1.10 31.02
CA GLU A 517 0.01 1.19 32.40
C GLU A 517 0.74 2.30 33.17
N VAL A 518 2.07 2.37 33.06
CA VAL A 518 2.91 3.43 33.66
C VAL A 518 2.49 4.81 33.16
N LEU A 519 2.30 4.98 31.85
CA LEU A 519 1.92 6.26 31.26
C LEU A 519 0.48 6.66 31.63
N SER A 520 -0.46 5.71 31.61
CA SER A 520 -1.86 5.97 32.00
C SER A 520 -1.97 6.35 33.49
N GLY A 521 -1.10 5.77 34.33
CA GLY A 521 -1.03 6.04 35.76
C GLY A 521 0.01 7.11 36.16
N ILE A 522 0.60 7.85 35.21
CA ILE A 522 1.81 8.65 35.48
C ILE A 522 1.63 9.68 36.59
N LYS A 523 0.44 10.28 36.69
CA LYS A 523 0.09 11.23 37.76
C LYS A 523 0.21 10.59 39.15
N VAL A 524 -0.33 9.38 39.31
CA VAL A 524 -0.29 8.62 40.56
C VAL A 524 1.15 8.21 40.88
N LEU A 525 1.88 7.70 39.88
CA LEU A 525 3.27 7.28 40.06
C LEU A 525 4.16 8.45 40.54
N LYS A 526 3.98 9.65 39.98
CA LYS A 526 4.70 10.87 40.39
C LYS A 526 4.34 11.33 41.80
N LEU A 527 3.07 11.26 42.17
CA LEU A 527 2.62 11.64 43.52
C LEU A 527 3.23 10.75 44.61
N TYR A 528 3.43 9.46 44.33
CA TYR A 528 4.03 8.50 45.27
C TYR A 528 5.55 8.29 45.10
N ALA A 529 6.19 9.02 44.19
CA ALA A 529 7.60 8.86 43.84
C ALA A 529 7.98 7.40 43.45
N TRP A 530 7.09 6.70 42.75
CA TRP A 530 7.27 5.30 42.35
C TRP A 530 8.00 5.13 41.00
N GLU A 531 8.40 6.22 40.34
CA GLU A 531 9.02 6.18 39.02
C GLU A 531 10.28 5.28 38.96
N PRO A 532 11.22 5.32 39.93
CA PRO A 532 12.42 4.47 39.87
C PRO A 532 12.12 2.97 39.98
N SER A 533 11.06 2.60 40.72
CA SER A 533 10.65 1.21 40.87
C SER A 533 10.09 0.65 39.55
N PHE A 534 9.22 1.43 38.90
CA PHE A 534 8.68 1.07 37.59
C PHE A 534 9.72 1.14 36.47
N GLU A 535 10.67 2.09 36.53
CA GLU A 535 11.82 2.16 35.61
C GLU A 535 12.59 0.83 35.61
N LYS A 536 12.91 0.31 36.80
CA LYS A 536 13.63 -0.96 36.93
C LYS A 536 12.85 -2.14 36.36
N GLN A 537 11.54 -2.24 36.61
CA GLN A 537 10.72 -3.33 36.06
C GLN A 537 10.70 -3.32 34.53
N VAL A 538 10.61 -2.14 33.92
CA VAL A 538 10.65 -2.00 32.45
C VAL A 538 12.03 -2.42 31.91
N LEU A 539 13.12 -2.02 32.58
CA LEU A 539 14.48 -2.40 32.20
C LEU A 539 14.74 -3.91 32.32
N ASP A 540 14.22 -4.57 33.36
CA ASP A 540 14.36 -6.02 33.55
C ASP A 540 13.68 -6.82 32.41
N ILE A 541 12.54 -6.33 31.90
CA ILE A 541 11.88 -6.91 30.72
C ILE A 541 12.72 -6.64 29.46
N ARG A 542 13.24 -5.41 29.32
CA ARG A 542 14.07 -5.02 28.16
C ARG A 542 15.34 -5.86 28.05
N ASP A 543 15.99 -6.19 29.15
CA ASP A 543 17.20 -7.03 29.13
C ASP A 543 16.90 -8.46 28.66
N LYS A 544 15.74 -9.04 29.05
CA LYS A 544 15.27 -10.33 28.52
C LYS A 544 14.98 -10.26 27.02
N GLU A 545 14.35 -9.17 26.57
CA GLU A 545 14.08 -8.92 25.16
C GLU A 545 15.39 -8.82 24.35
N ILE A 546 16.35 -8.01 24.79
CA ILE A 546 17.67 -7.85 24.15
C ILE A 546 18.43 -9.19 24.10
N ALA A 547 18.36 -10.03 25.13
CA ALA A 547 18.98 -11.35 25.11
C ALA A 547 18.40 -12.27 24.02
N THR A 548 17.09 -12.22 23.79
CA THR A 548 16.45 -12.95 22.68
C THR A 548 16.81 -12.37 21.31
N LEU A 549 16.91 -11.04 21.19
CA LEU A 549 17.37 -10.37 19.97
C LEU A 549 18.83 -10.72 19.65
N ARG A 550 19.70 -10.79 20.66
CA ARG A 550 21.10 -11.21 20.53
C ARG A 550 21.20 -12.65 20.00
N SER A 551 20.38 -13.55 20.53
CA SER A 551 20.30 -14.93 20.06
C SER A 551 19.84 -15.01 18.59
N THR A 552 18.89 -14.16 18.22
CA THR A 552 18.41 -14.04 16.83
C THR A 552 19.48 -13.45 15.91
N ALA A 553 20.26 -12.47 16.38
CA ALA A 553 21.38 -11.89 15.64
C ALA A 553 22.46 -12.95 15.33
N TYR A 554 22.79 -13.84 16.28
CA TYR A 554 23.70 -14.96 16.03
C TYR A 554 23.18 -15.88 14.92
N LEU A 555 21.91 -16.27 14.97
CA LEU A 555 21.31 -17.12 13.94
C LEU A 555 21.25 -16.43 12.57
N ASN A 556 20.91 -15.13 12.52
CA ASN A 556 20.89 -14.35 11.29
C ASN A 556 22.28 -14.18 10.67
N ALA A 557 23.32 -13.99 11.49
CA ALA A 557 24.70 -13.98 11.03
C ALA A 557 25.09 -15.35 10.44
N SER A 558 24.70 -16.45 11.08
CA SER A 558 24.91 -17.81 10.56
C SER A 558 24.19 -18.06 9.23
N THR A 559 22.93 -17.63 9.09
CA THR A 559 22.21 -17.72 7.81
C THR A 559 22.89 -16.89 6.73
N SER A 560 23.32 -15.66 7.06
CA SER A 560 24.01 -14.78 6.11
C SER A 560 25.35 -15.36 5.67
N PHE A 561 26.08 -16.01 6.58
CA PHE A 561 27.29 -16.77 6.30
C PHE A 561 27.04 -17.93 5.34
N LEU A 562 26.03 -18.77 5.61
CA LEU A 562 25.67 -19.88 4.74
C LEU A 562 25.34 -19.40 3.31
N TRP A 563 24.61 -18.28 3.18
CA TRP A 563 24.27 -17.70 1.87
C TRP A 563 25.45 -17.06 1.15
N SER A 564 26.39 -16.46 1.88
CA SER A 564 27.60 -15.91 1.27
C SER A 564 28.60 -17.00 0.89
N CYS A 565 28.62 -18.11 1.63
CA CYS A 565 29.48 -19.25 1.37
C CYS A 565 28.95 -20.11 0.21
N ALA A 566 27.62 -20.19 0.02
CA ALA A 566 27.00 -21.11 -0.93
C ALA A 566 27.60 -21.04 -2.36
N PRO A 567 27.74 -19.88 -3.03
CA PRO A 567 28.29 -19.84 -4.39
C PRO A 567 29.76 -20.27 -4.43
N PHE A 568 30.55 -19.85 -3.45
CA PHE A 568 31.96 -20.23 -3.34
C PHE A 568 32.10 -21.74 -3.13
N LEU A 569 31.39 -22.30 -2.15
CA LEU A 569 31.48 -23.72 -1.81
C LEU A 569 30.99 -24.61 -2.95
N VAL A 570 29.91 -24.20 -3.62
CA VAL A 570 29.43 -24.89 -4.84
C VAL A 570 30.47 -24.81 -5.94
N SER A 571 31.02 -23.63 -6.23
CA SER A 571 32.03 -23.48 -7.29
C SER A 571 33.28 -24.31 -6.99
N LEU A 572 33.77 -24.28 -5.74
CA LEU A 572 34.93 -25.03 -5.28
C LEU A 572 34.70 -26.53 -5.42
N VAL A 573 33.57 -27.05 -4.92
CA VAL A 573 33.25 -28.48 -5.01
C VAL A 573 33.07 -28.92 -6.46
N THR A 574 32.41 -28.11 -7.29
CA THR A 574 32.15 -28.46 -8.70
C THR A 574 33.42 -28.41 -9.53
N PHE A 575 34.28 -27.41 -9.34
CA PHE A 575 35.57 -27.31 -10.05
C PHE A 575 36.55 -28.37 -9.56
N ALA A 576 36.59 -28.64 -8.26
CA ALA A 576 37.41 -29.72 -7.70
C ALA A 576 36.98 -31.08 -8.26
N THR A 577 35.69 -31.41 -8.29
CA THR A 577 35.23 -32.67 -8.89
C THR A 577 35.49 -32.72 -10.40
N TYR A 578 35.30 -31.62 -11.13
CA TYR A 578 35.58 -31.56 -12.56
C TYR A 578 37.03 -31.91 -12.90
N VAL A 579 37.97 -31.37 -12.13
CA VAL A 579 39.42 -31.58 -12.31
C VAL A 579 39.90 -32.93 -11.77
N LEU A 580 39.27 -33.46 -10.71
CA LEU A 580 39.67 -34.72 -10.09
C LEU A 580 39.09 -35.97 -10.78
N ILE A 581 38.03 -35.82 -11.58
CA ILE A 581 37.37 -36.96 -12.24
C ILE A 581 38.13 -37.45 -13.49
N ASP A 582 38.72 -36.54 -14.27
CA ASP A 582 39.46 -36.87 -15.49
C ASP A 582 40.63 -35.89 -15.66
N GLU A 583 41.82 -36.41 -15.98
CA GLU A 583 43.04 -35.63 -16.22
C GLU A 583 42.93 -34.77 -17.49
N ASN A 584 42.05 -35.12 -18.43
CA ASN A 584 41.79 -34.35 -19.66
C ASN A 584 40.85 -33.14 -19.46
N ASN A 585 40.23 -33.00 -18.28
CA ASN A 585 39.29 -31.92 -18.00
C ASN A 585 40.02 -30.63 -17.58
N VAL A 586 40.32 -29.78 -18.56
CA VAL A 586 40.93 -28.46 -18.32
C VAL A 586 39.85 -27.41 -18.00
N LEU A 587 40.08 -26.64 -16.93
CA LEU A 587 39.29 -25.48 -16.54
C LEU A 587 39.69 -24.26 -17.38
N ASP A 588 38.93 -24.04 -18.45
CA ASP A 588 39.10 -22.88 -19.32
C ASP A 588 38.48 -21.61 -18.73
N ALA A 589 38.93 -20.43 -19.15
CA ALA A 589 38.39 -19.15 -18.69
C ALA A 589 36.89 -19.04 -19.04
N THR A 590 36.52 -19.43 -20.27
CA THR A 590 35.12 -19.54 -20.70
C THR A 590 34.28 -20.41 -19.74
N LYS A 591 34.72 -21.65 -19.44
CA LYS A 591 33.99 -22.56 -18.53
C LYS A 591 33.87 -21.99 -17.12
N THR A 592 34.93 -21.35 -16.63
CA THR A 592 35.01 -20.87 -15.24
C THR A 592 34.10 -19.65 -15.02
N PHE A 593 34.18 -18.62 -15.86
CA PHE A 593 33.40 -17.39 -15.68
C PHE A 593 31.92 -17.55 -16.03
N VAL A 594 31.58 -18.36 -17.03
CA VAL A 594 30.18 -18.66 -17.38
C VAL A 594 29.53 -19.46 -16.25
N SER A 595 30.21 -20.49 -15.73
CA SER A 595 29.70 -21.27 -14.59
C SER A 595 29.53 -20.41 -13.33
N LEU A 596 30.49 -19.53 -13.03
CA LEU A 596 30.38 -18.60 -11.90
C LEU A 596 29.20 -17.63 -12.04
N SER A 597 28.93 -17.16 -13.26
CA SER A 597 27.75 -16.33 -13.55
C SER A 597 26.44 -17.10 -13.36
N LEU A 598 26.36 -18.35 -13.83
CA LEU A 598 25.20 -19.22 -13.65
C LEU A 598 24.95 -19.57 -12.16
N PHE A 599 26.01 -19.84 -11.39
CA PHE A 599 25.90 -20.04 -9.94
C PHE A 599 25.39 -18.78 -9.21
N ASN A 600 25.82 -17.60 -9.63
CA ASN A 600 25.34 -16.33 -9.07
C ASN A 600 23.86 -16.07 -9.38
N ILE A 601 23.39 -16.42 -10.58
CA ILE A 601 21.96 -16.35 -10.94
C ILE A 601 21.14 -17.30 -10.05
N LEU A 602 21.63 -18.51 -9.80
CA LEU A 602 20.93 -19.53 -9.01
C LEU A 602 20.73 -19.14 -7.53
N ARG A 603 21.57 -18.25 -7.00
CA ARG A 603 21.51 -17.77 -5.61
C ARG A 603 20.18 -17.07 -5.30
N PHE A 604 19.72 -16.17 -6.16
CA PHE A 604 18.55 -15.35 -5.86
C PHE A 604 17.27 -16.18 -5.69
N PRO A 605 16.90 -17.10 -6.61
CA PRO A 605 15.77 -18.02 -6.44
C PRO A 605 15.83 -18.84 -5.15
N LEU A 606 17.01 -19.38 -4.82
CA LEU A 606 17.20 -20.20 -3.62
C LEU A 606 16.98 -19.40 -2.34
N THR A 607 17.41 -18.13 -2.31
CA THR A 607 17.20 -17.25 -1.14
C THR A 607 15.75 -16.80 -0.99
N MET A 608 15.08 -16.47 -2.10
CA MET A 608 13.74 -15.88 -2.09
C MET A 608 12.65 -16.91 -1.87
N LEU A 609 12.78 -18.12 -2.41
CA LEU A 609 11.73 -19.14 -2.37
C LEU A 609 11.29 -19.50 -0.93
N PRO A 610 12.18 -19.75 0.05
CA PRO A 610 11.77 -20.01 1.44
C PRO A 610 11.05 -18.82 2.10
N MET A 611 11.48 -17.59 1.79
CA MET A 611 10.83 -16.37 2.28
C MET A 611 9.39 -16.26 1.75
N LEU A 612 9.19 -16.58 0.47
CA LEU A 612 7.87 -16.54 -0.16
C LEU A 612 6.93 -17.63 0.35
N ILE A 613 7.43 -18.84 0.61
CA ILE A 613 6.63 -19.88 1.27
C ILE A 613 6.12 -19.39 2.63
N THR A 614 6.98 -18.74 3.41
CA THR A 614 6.60 -18.18 4.71
C THR A 614 5.53 -17.09 4.56
N ASN A 615 5.71 -16.15 3.61
CA ASN A 615 4.73 -15.10 3.33
C ASN A 615 3.40 -15.66 2.82
N LEU A 616 3.43 -16.74 2.04
CA LEU A 616 2.24 -17.42 1.54
C LEU A 616 1.47 -18.11 2.68
N VAL A 617 2.17 -18.81 3.59
CA VAL A 617 1.55 -19.41 4.79
C VAL A 617 0.94 -18.32 5.68
N GLN A 618 1.62 -17.21 5.90
CA GLN A 618 1.08 -16.09 6.67
C GLN A 618 -0.15 -15.46 6.00
N THR A 619 -0.13 -15.28 4.69
CA THR A 619 -1.27 -14.75 3.93
C THR A 619 -2.44 -15.73 3.95
N GLN A 620 -2.18 -17.04 3.94
CA GLN A 620 -3.24 -18.06 4.09
C GLN A 620 -3.94 -17.95 5.45
N VAL A 621 -3.23 -17.62 6.52
CA VAL A 621 -3.85 -17.33 7.83
C VAL A 621 -4.70 -16.06 7.74
N SER A 622 -4.21 -15.01 7.09
CA SER A 622 -4.97 -13.77 6.84
C SER A 622 -6.24 -14.02 6.04
N VAL A 623 -6.19 -14.90 5.02
CA VAL A 623 -7.36 -15.36 4.26
C VAL A 623 -8.40 -16.01 5.16
N ASN A 624 -7.98 -16.90 6.06
CA ASN A 624 -8.90 -17.57 6.97
C ASN A 624 -9.59 -16.58 7.91
N ARG A 625 -8.87 -15.57 8.43
CA ARG A 625 -9.45 -14.53 9.29
C ARG A 625 -10.41 -13.63 8.54
N ILE A 626 -10.03 -13.13 7.36
CA ILE A 626 -10.92 -12.29 6.53
C ILE A 626 -12.15 -13.08 6.11
N ASN A 627 -12.01 -14.35 5.72
CA ASN A 627 -13.16 -15.22 5.41
C ASN A 627 -14.06 -15.42 6.63
N LYS A 628 -13.50 -15.66 7.83
CA LYS A 628 -14.28 -15.76 9.07
C LYS A 628 -15.09 -14.48 9.31
N PHE A 629 -14.45 -13.32 9.18
CA PHE A 629 -15.08 -12.01 9.41
C PHE A 629 -16.14 -11.67 8.35
N LEU A 630 -15.86 -11.85 7.06
CA LEU A 630 -16.83 -11.51 6.00
C LEU A 630 -18.05 -12.45 5.98
N ASN A 631 -17.89 -13.69 6.41
CA ASN A 631 -19.00 -14.64 6.55
C ASN A 631 -19.70 -14.55 7.90
N SER A 632 -19.36 -13.61 8.78
CA SER A 632 -20.08 -13.44 10.04
C SER A 632 -21.52 -13.00 9.82
N GLU A 633 -22.35 -13.14 10.85
CA GLU A 633 -23.75 -12.73 10.80
C GLU A 633 -23.88 -11.19 10.74
N GLU A 634 -24.85 -10.72 9.96
CA GLU A 634 -25.19 -9.30 9.81
C GLU A 634 -26.54 -9.05 10.48
N LEU A 635 -26.75 -7.80 10.93
CA LEU A 635 -28.06 -7.33 11.38
C LEU A 635 -29.05 -7.38 10.21
N ASP A 636 -30.25 -7.91 10.45
CA ASP A 636 -31.32 -7.90 9.46
C ASP A 636 -31.93 -6.49 9.37
N PRO A 637 -31.82 -5.78 8.23
CA PRO A 637 -32.41 -4.45 8.05
C PRO A 637 -33.94 -4.44 8.19
N ASN A 638 -34.60 -5.59 8.02
CA ASN A 638 -36.05 -5.73 8.13
C ASN A 638 -36.52 -6.00 9.57
N SER A 639 -35.61 -5.97 10.56
CA SER A 639 -35.96 -6.16 11.97
C SER A 639 -36.92 -5.08 12.46
N VAL A 640 -36.72 -3.84 12.01
CA VAL A 640 -37.56 -2.67 12.30
C VAL A 640 -38.30 -2.26 11.04
N LEU A 641 -39.62 -2.16 11.13
CA LEU A 641 -40.46 -1.65 10.05
C LEU A 641 -40.51 -0.11 10.13
N HIS A 642 -40.71 0.51 8.97
CA HIS A 642 -40.87 1.96 8.83
C HIS A 642 -42.18 2.28 8.12
N ASP A 643 -43.27 1.62 8.54
CA ASP A 643 -44.58 1.76 7.90
C ASP A 643 -45.30 3.02 8.44
N PRO A 644 -45.56 4.03 7.58
CA PRO A 644 -46.26 5.24 7.97
C PRO A 644 -47.77 5.03 8.22
N SER A 645 -48.32 3.88 7.88
CA SER A 645 -49.74 3.56 8.09
C SER A 645 -50.09 3.26 9.55
N LYS A 646 -49.10 2.91 10.38
CA LYS A 646 -49.33 2.70 11.81
C LYS A 646 -49.64 4.03 12.54
N PRO A 647 -50.54 4.02 13.52
CA PRO A 647 -51.01 5.24 14.19
C PRO A 647 -49.94 5.91 15.06
N HIS A 648 -49.03 5.11 15.64
CA HIS A 648 -48.02 5.57 16.58
C HIS A 648 -46.62 5.66 15.93
N PRO A 649 -45.85 6.74 16.17
CA PRO A 649 -44.53 6.93 15.59
C PRO A 649 -43.48 5.90 16.05
N MET A 650 -43.62 5.33 17.25
CA MET A 650 -42.82 4.21 17.71
C MET A 650 -43.71 3.20 18.41
N SER A 651 -43.66 1.94 17.98
CA SER A 651 -44.35 0.85 18.67
C SER A 651 -43.57 -0.46 18.64
N ILE A 652 -43.72 -1.25 19.71
CA ILE A 652 -43.29 -2.64 19.81
C ILE A 652 -44.52 -3.44 20.23
N GLU A 653 -44.85 -4.48 19.46
CA GLU A 653 -45.97 -5.39 19.70
C GLU A 653 -45.44 -6.81 19.86
N ASN A 654 -45.69 -7.43 21.03
CA ASN A 654 -45.25 -8.78 21.41
C ASN A 654 -43.76 -9.04 21.08
N GLY A 655 -42.90 -8.07 21.39
CA GLY A 655 -41.49 -8.12 21.02
C GLY A 655 -40.67 -9.06 21.90
N GLU A 656 -39.97 -10.00 21.28
CA GLU A 656 -38.94 -10.83 21.91
C GLU A 656 -37.58 -10.56 21.27
N PHE A 657 -36.60 -10.17 22.09
CA PHE A 657 -35.28 -9.75 21.60
C PHE A 657 -34.13 -10.43 22.34
N SER A 658 -33.05 -10.65 21.58
CA SER A 658 -31.83 -11.28 22.07
C SER A 658 -30.58 -10.50 21.66
N TRP A 659 -29.56 -10.54 22.53
CA TRP A 659 -28.19 -10.12 22.24
C TRP A 659 -27.30 -11.28 21.72
N GLY A 660 -27.82 -12.52 21.74
CA GLY A 660 -27.11 -13.76 21.39
C GLY A 660 -28.06 -14.97 21.41
N ASP A 661 -27.69 -16.05 22.10
CA ASP A 661 -28.53 -17.25 22.18
C ASP A 661 -29.66 -17.14 23.23
N GLU A 662 -29.54 -16.26 24.22
CA GLU A 662 -30.50 -16.13 25.32
C GLU A 662 -31.46 -14.93 25.16
N ILE A 663 -32.75 -15.18 25.34
CA ILE A 663 -33.80 -14.15 25.27
C ILE A 663 -33.65 -13.17 26.44
N THR A 664 -33.32 -11.93 26.13
CA THR A 664 -33.09 -10.86 27.10
C THR A 664 -34.32 -10.00 27.36
N LEU A 665 -35.17 -9.82 26.36
CA LEU A 665 -36.41 -9.07 26.45
C LEU A 665 -37.57 -9.97 26.04
N ARG A 666 -38.60 -10.04 26.87
CA ARG A 666 -39.76 -10.91 26.66
C ARG A 666 -41.05 -10.09 26.67
N ASN A 667 -41.96 -10.42 25.76
CA ASN A 667 -43.30 -9.84 25.69
C ASN A 667 -43.35 -8.30 25.84
N ILE A 668 -42.44 -7.59 25.17
CA ILE A 668 -42.36 -6.13 25.24
C ILE A 668 -43.49 -5.52 24.41
N ASN A 669 -44.32 -4.70 25.06
CA ASN A 669 -45.43 -3.97 24.45
C ASN A 669 -45.33 -2.48 24.82
N ILE A 670 -44.88 -1.63 23.89
CA ILE A 670 -44.67 -0.20 24.11
C ILE A 670 -45.29 0.58 22.96
N GLU A 671 -46.03 1.64 23.28
CA GLU A 671 -46.58 2.57 22.29
C GLU A 671 -46.25 4.01 22.68
N VAL A 672 -45.53 4.72 21.80
CA VAL A 672 -45.18 6.12 22.00
C VAL A 672 -46.05 6.98 21.09
N ARG A 673 -46.83 7.89 21.68
CA ARG A 673 -47.72 8.79 20.92
C ARG A 673 -46.92 9.92 20.25
N LYS A 674 -47.54 10.60 19.29
CA LYS A 674 -46.92 11.78 18.65
C LYS A 674 -46.80 12.91 19.66
N SER A 675 -45.63 13.55 19.70
CA SER A 675 -45.32 14.69 20.58
C SER A 675 -45.41 14.39 22.09
N SER A 676 -45.34 13.13 22.50
CA SER A 676 -45.34 12.75 23.93
C SER A 676 -43.92 12.53 24.48
N LEU A 677 -43.74 12.77 25.77
CA LEU A 677 -42.57 12.40 26.56
C LEU A 677 -42.89 11.13 27.36
N VAL A 678 -42.25 10.02 27.00
CA VAL A 678 -42.40 8.72 27.65
C VAL A 678 -41.18 8.40 28.48
N ALA A 679 -41.36 7.99 29.74
CA ALA A 679 -40.27 7.56 30.61
C ALA A 679 -40.19 6.03 30.71
N LEU A 680 -38.97 5.48 30.70
CA LEU A 680 -38.69 4.06 30.92
C LEU A 680 -37.86 3.91 32.19
N VAL A 681 -38.44 3.29 33.22
CA VAL A 681 -37.85 3.18 34.57
C VAL A 681 -37.75 1.73 35.03
N GLY A 682 -36.92 1.47 36.04
CA GLY A 682 -36.74 0.14 36.62
C GLY A 682 -35.35 -0.07 37.20
N THR A 683 -35.16 -1.17 37.93
CA THR A 683 -33.91 -1.50 38.61
C THR A 683 -32.71 -1.60 37.65
N VAL A 684 -31.50 -1.41 38.18
CA VAL A 684 -30.26 -1.58 37.38
C VAL A 684 -30.22 -2.98 36.78
N GLY A 685 -29.91 -3.09 35.49
CA GLY A 685 -29.89 -4.37 34.78
C GLY A 685 -31.26 -4.92 34.32
N SER A 686 -32.36 -4.17 34.48
CA SER A 686 -33.71 -4.63 34.08
C SER A 686 -33.99 -4.71 32.57
N GLY A 687 -33.04 -4.28 31.72
CA GLY A 687 -33.18 -4.31 30.26
C GLY A 687 -33.57 -2.98 29.58
N LYS A 688 -33.58 -1.86 30.30
CA LYS A 688 -33.99 -0.53 29.78
C LYS A 688 -33.23 -0.10 28.51
N SER A 689 -31.91 -0.06 28.57
CA SER A 689 -31.09 0.29 27.40
C SER A 689 -31.24 -0.72 26.27
N SER A 690 -31.50 -2.01 26.57
CA SER A 690 -31.82 -3.02 25.55
C SER A 690 -33.09 -2.66 24.76
N VAL A 691 -34.14 -2.14 25.42
CA VAL A 691 -35.36 -1.69 24.71
C VAL A 691 -35.06 -0.55 23.73
N VAL A 692 -34.21 0.39 24.12
CA VAL A 692 -33.75 1.47 23.23
C VAL A 692 -32.99 0.90 22.02
N GLN A 693 -32.13 -0.10 22.24
CA GLN A 693 -31.40 -0.77 21.17
C GLN A 693 -32.31 -1.61 20.26
N ALA A 694 -33.42 -2.14 20.78
CA ALA A 694 -34.44 -2.82 19.99
C ALA A 694 -35.16 -1.84 19.04
N PHE A 695 -35.49 -0.62 19.49
CA PHE A 695 -36.02 0.44 18.62
C PHE A 695 -35.05 0.87 17.52
N LEU A 696 -33.73 0.83 17.80
CA LEU A 696 -32.68 1.13 16.82
C LEU A 696 -32.45 0.00 15.81
N GLY A 697 -32.97 -1.21 16.06
CA GLY A 697 -32.71 -2.39 15.24
C GLY A 697 -31.33 -3.01 15.46
N GLU A 698 -30.68 -2.72 16.59
CA GLU A 698 -29.36 -3.26 16.96
C GLU A 698 -29.45 -4.63 17.65
N MET A 699 -30.64 -5.04 18.10
CA MET A 699 -30.89 -6.36 18.69
C MET A 699 -31.51 -7.34 17.68
N GLU A 700 -31.24 -8.64 17.84
CA GLU A 700 -31.93 -9.66 17.03
C GLU A 700 -33.38 -9.80 17.52
N LYS A 701 -34.33 -9.57 16.62
CA LYS A 701 -35.76 -9.77 16.86
C LYS A 701 -36.11 -11.23 16.58
N LEU A 702 -36.58 -11.95 17.60
CA LEU A 702 -37.01 -13.34 17.49
C LEU A 702 -38.50 -13.45 17.15
N ALA A 703 -39.32 -12.63 17.82
CA ALA A 703 -40.76 -12.55 17.62
C ALA A 703 -41.27 -11.11 17.79
N GLY A 704 -42.46 -10.84 17.27
CA GLY A 704 -43.12 -9.54 17.37
C GLY A 704 -42.84 -8.56 16.22
N VAL A 705 -43.39 -7.35 16.36
CA VAL A 705 -43.29 -6.28 15.36
C VAL A 705 -42.77 -5.00 16.01
N VAL A 706 -41.72 -4.42 15.42
CA VAL A 706 -41.18 -3.10 15.79
C VAL A 706 -41.43 -2.14 14.63
N ASN A 707 -41.98 -0.96 14.91
CA ASN A 707 -42.20 0.06 13.90
C ASN A 707 -41.66 1.42 14.38
N THR A 708 -40.92 2.13 13.53
CA THR A 708 -40.49 3.51 13.77
C THR A 708 -40.71 4.40 12.54
N VAL A 709 -41.31 5.58 12.71
CA VAL A 709 -41.65 6.50 11.61
C VAL A 709 -41.06 7.88 11.88
N GLY A 710 -40.07 8.27 11.08
CA GLY A 710 -39.40 9.58 11.15
C GLY A 710 -37.88 9.48 11.35
N LYS A 711 -37.20 10.63 11.36
CA LYS A 711 -35.76 10.68 11.65
C LYS A 711 -35.53 10.48 13.15
N LEU A 712 -34.56 9.64 13.52
CA LEU A 712 -34.28 9.29 14.91
C LEU A 712 -32.95 9.89 15.39
N ALA A 713 -32.94 10.46 16.59
CA ALA A 713 -31.74 10.89 17.32
C ALA A 713 -31.56 10.06 18.58
N TYR A 714 -30.35 9.55 18.79
CA TYR A 714 -29.99 8.71 19.93
C TYR A 714 -28.89 9.38 20.75
N VAL A 715 -29.09 9.46 22.07
CA VAL A 715 -28.09 9.85 23.05
C VAL A 715 -27.75 8.61 23.90
N PRO A 716 -26.55 8.03 23.74
CA PRO A 716 -26.15 6.87 24.52
C PRO A 716 -25.78 7.25 25.95
N GLN A 717 -25.93 6.29 26.87
CA GLN A 717 -25.51 6.42 28.28
C GLN A 717 -24.03 6.80 28.40
N GLN A 718 -23.16 6.11 27.64
CA GLN A 718 -21.76 6.50 27.49
C GLN A 718 -21.58 7.41 26.27
N ALA A 719 -21.37 8.69 26.53
CA ALA A 719 -21.20 9.69 25.48
C ALA A 719 -19.99 9.40 24.57
N TRP A 720 -20.22 9.39 23.25
CA TRP A 720 -19.19 9.21 22.24
C TRP A 720 -18.84 10.53 21.55
N ILE A 721 -17.56 10.89 21.58
CA ILE A 721 -17.02 12.15 21.04
C ILE A 721 -16.02 11.84 19.94
N GLN A 722 -16.18 12.46 18.77
CA GLN A 722 -15.25 12.38 17.66
C GLN A 722 -13.99 13.19 17.96
N ASN A 723 -12.84 12.72 17.44
CA ASN A 723 -11.59 13.48 17.50
C ASN A 723 -11.64 14.65 16.50
N ALA A 724 -12.33 15.72 16.89
CA ALA A 724 -12.56 16.95 16.14
C ALA A 724 -12.80 18.11 17.12
N THR A 725 -13.13 19.30 16.61
CA THR A 725 -13.48 20.45 17.46
C THR A 725 -14.81 20.22 18.20
N VAL A 726 -15.07 20.97 19.27
CA VAL A 726 -16.37 20.96 19.97
C VAL A 726 -17.51 21.31 19.00
N ARG A 727 -17.29 22.31 18.15
CA ARG A 727 -18.25 22.72 17.13
C ARG A 727 -18.57 21.58 16.16
N ASP A 728 -17.56 20.93 15.58
CA ASP A 728 -17.79 19.86 14.61
C ASP A 728 -18.47 18.64 15.24
N ASN A 729 -18.18 18.37 16.51
CA ASN A 729 -18.86 17.35 17.29
C ASN A 729 -20.36 17.64 17.45
N ILE A 730 -20.76 18.89 17.65
CA ILE A 730 -22.18 19.29 17.78
C ILE A 730 -22.87 19.32 16.40
N LEU A 731 -22.20 19.83 15.37
CA LEU A 731 -22.74 19.94 14.01
C LEU A 731 -22.90 18.56 13.35
N PHE A 732 -21.96 17.65 13.58
CA PHE A 732 -22.00 16.26 13.11
C PHE A 732 -22.27 16.13 11.60
N GLY A 733 -21.59 16.95 10.79
CA GLY A 733 -21.72 16.99 9.33
C GLY A 733 -22.89 17.83 8.81
N GLN A 734 -23.70 18.44 9.68
CA GLN A 734 -24.73 19.42 9.27
C GLN A 734 -24.13 20.81 9.06
N THR A 735 -24.86 21.67 8.34
CA THR A 735 -24.47 23.05 8.11
C THR A 735 -24.50 23.87 9.40
N TYR A 736 -23.56 24.81 9.55
CA TYR A 736 -23.47 25.71 10.70
C TYR A 736 -24.50 26.84 10.60
N ASP A 737 -25.56 26.78 11.42
CA ASP A 737 -26.49 27.88 11.65
C ASP A 737 -26.22 28.49 13.02
N ARG A 738 -25.67 29.72 13.00
CA ARG A 738 -25.28 30.45 14.21
C ARG A 738 -26.43 30.67 15.19
N LYS A 739 -27.66 30.92 14.73
CA LYS A 739 -28.80 31.19 15.63
C LYS A 739 -29.22 29.91 16.35
N ARG A 740 -29.39 28.84 15.59
CA ARG A 740 -29.72 27.51 16.12
C ARG A 740 -28.63 27.00 17.07
N TYR A 741 -27.37 27.12 16.67
CA TYR A 741 -26.22 26.65 17.43
C TYR A 741 -26.11 27.33 18.80
N ASN A 742 -26.19 28.66 18.85
CA ASN A 742 -26.16 29.40 20.11
C ASN A 742 -27.35 29.02 21.02
N LYS A 743 -28.56 28.90 20.45
CA LYS A 743 -29.73 28.49 21.21
C LYS A 743 -29.57 27.11 21.84
N VAL A 744 -28.98 26.16 21.11
CA VAL A 744 -28.70 24.80 21.63
C VAL A 744 -27.63 24.82 22.72
N ILE A 745 -26.57 25.61 22.55
CA ILE A 745 -25.52 25.77 23.59
C ILE A 745 -26.11 26.31 24.89
N ASP A 746 -26.93 27.35 24.80
CA ASP A 746 -27.52 27.99 25.97
C ASP A 746 -28.54 27.05 26.64
N ALA A 747 -29.37 26.34 25.86
CA ALA A 747 -30.33 25.36 26.38
C ALA A 747 -29.66 24.13 27.03
N CYS A 748 -28.51 23.69 26.52
CA CYS A 748 -27.72 22.59 27.11
C CYS A 748 -26.75 23.04 28.22
N ALA A 749 -26.79 24.31 28.64
CA ALA A 749 -25.90 24.90 29.63
C ALA A 749 -24.40 24.70 29.33
N LEU A 750 -24.01 24.69 28.05
CA LEU A 750 -22.62 24.48 27.62
C LEU A 750 -21.79 25.77 27.58
N ARG A 751 -22.42 26.94 27.80
CA ARG A 751 -21.76 28.24 27.62
C ARG A 751 -20.54 28.41 28.54
N ALA A 752 -20.72 28.11 29.82
CA ALA A 752 -19.66 28.20 30.81
C ALA A 752 -18.51 27.22 30.49
N ASP A 753 -18.82 26.01 30.03
CA ASP A 753 -17.78 25.04 29.66
C ASP A 753 -16.98 25.51 28.46
N ILE A 754 -17.65 26.06 27.45
CA ILE A 754 -16.98 26.59 26.25
C ILE A 754 -16.09 27.77 26.62
N ASP A 755 -16.55 28.69 27.47
CA ASP A 755 -15.78 29.88 27.86
C ASP A 755 -14.51 29.53 28.67
N ILE A 756 -14.47 28.36 29.33
CA ILE A 756 -13.29 27.84 30.03
C ILE A 756 -12.23 27.27 29.07
N LEU A 757 -12.63 26.83 27.87
CA LEU A 757 -11.72 26.25 26.88
C LEU A 757 -10.84 27.33 26.23
N SER A 758 -9.57 27.01 25.97
CA SER A 758 -8.57 27.97 25.49
C SER A 758 -8.94 28.67 24.18
N ALA A 759 -9.68 28.01 23.27
CA ALA A 759 -10.23 28.64 22.05
C ALA A 759 -11.74 28.48 21.93
N GLY A 760 -12.45 28.37 23.04
CA GLY A 760 -13.89 28.21 23.02
C GLY A 760 -14.33 26.96 22.26
N ASP A 761 -15.28 27.13 21.33
CA ASP A 761 -15.91 26.03 20.58
C ASP A 761 -15.04 25.44 19.46
N GLN A 762 -13.93 26.10 19.12
CA GLN A 762 -12.94 25.63 18.15
C GLN A 762 -11.87 24.73 18.79
N THR A 763 -11.94 24.51 20.10
CA THR A 763 -10.98 23.69 20.82
C THR A 763 -11.07 22.22 20.39
N GLU A 764 -9.92 21.60 20.12
CA GLU A 764 -9.82 20.17 19.80
C GLU A 764 -9.95 19.31 21.08
N ILE A 765 -10.92 18.40 21.11
CA ILE A 765 -11.22 17.61 22.32
C ILE A 765 -10.29 16.38 22.46
N GLY A 766 -9.64 15.95 21.36
CA GLY A 766 -8.80 14.75 21.33
C GLY A 766 -9.58 13.43 21.28
N GLU A 767 -8.87 12.31 21.20
CA GLU A 767 -9.46 10.97 21.09
C GLU A 767 -10.30 10.62 22.32
N LYS A 768 -11.57 10.22 22.12
CA LYS A 768 -12.57 9.94 23.19
C LYS A 768 -12.82 11.12 24.16
N GLY A 769 -12.43 12.33 23.75
CA GLY A 769 -12.59 13.55 24.53
C GLY A 769 -11.88 13.52 25.88
N ILE A 770 -10.62 13.08 25.94
CA ILE A 770 -9.86 12.94 27.19
C ILE A 770 -9.82 14.23 28.04
N ASN A 771 -9.99 15.38 27.39
CA ASN A 771 -9.95 16.70 28.01
C ASN A 771 -11.27 17.14 28.67
N LEU A 772 -12.34 16.34 28.61
CA LEU A 772 -13.66 16.69 29.14
C LEU A 772 -14.07 15.81 30.33
N SER A 773 -14.82 16.41 31.26
CA SER A 773 -15.49 15.67 32.33
C SER A 773 -16.64 14.81 31.79
N GLY A 774 -17.10 13.82 32.57
CA GLY A 774 -18.25 12.97 32.19
C GLY A 774 -19.51 13.77 31.85
N GLY A 775 -19.86 14.74 32.70
CA GLY A 775 -21.01 15.63 32.47
C GLY A 775 -20.86 16.55 31.27
N GLN A 776 -19.64 17.02 30.95
CA GLN A 776 -19.38 17.78 29.73
C GLN A 776 -19.58 16.92 28.47
N LYS A 777 -19.08 15.66 28.48
CA LYS A 777 -19.28 14.73 27.37
C LYS A 777 -20.76 14.43 27.13
N GLN A 778 -21.53 14.17 28.19
CA GLN A 778 -22.97 13.94 28.09
C GLN A 778 -23.68 15.17 27.51
N ARG A 779 -23.38 16.38 27.97
CA ARG A 779 -23.99 17.62 27.44
C ARG A 779 -23.67 17.88 25.98
N ILE A 780 -22.44 17.61 25.52
CA ILE A 780 -22.08 17.72 24.10
C ILE A 780 -22.82 16.66 23.25
N SER A 781 -22.94 15.43 23.76
CA SER A 781 -23.71 14.35 23.11
C SER A 781 -25.20 14.72 22.97
N LEU A 782 -25.77 15.31 24.02
CA LEU A 782 -27.15 15.82 24.00
C LEU A 782 -27.31 16.99 23.03
N ALA A 783 -26.39 17.97 23.06
CA ALA A 783 -26.40 19.11 22.14
C ALA A 783 -26.35 18.66 20.67
N ARG A 784 -25.57 17.63 20.35
CA ARG A 784 -25.53 16.99 19.02
C ARG A 784 -26.90 16.46 18.61
N ALA A 785 -27.58 15.74 19.49
CA ALA A 785 -28.92 15.22 19.22
C ALA A 785 -29.94 16.34 19.00
N VAL A 786 -29.95 17.37 19.85
CA VAL A 786 -30.87 18.52 19.75
C VAL A 786 -30.61 19.34 18.48
N TYR A 787 -29.34 19.56 18.13
CA TYR A 787 -28.97 20.27 16.91
C TYR A 787 -29.45 19.54 15.66
N SER A 788 -29.53 18.21 15.68
CA SER A 788 -29.88 17.39 14.51
C SER A 788 -31.33 17.47 14.00
N ASP A 789 -32.24 18.04 14.81
CA ASP A 789 -33.69 18.20 14.57
C ASP A 789 -34.45 16.92 14.19
N ALA A 790 -34.19 15.82 14.88
CA ALA A 790 -34.92 14.58 14.63
C ALA A 790 -36.42 14.69 14.98
N ASP A 791 -37.22 13.73 14.50
CA ASP A 791 -38.64 13.61 14.87
C ASP A 791 -38.80 12.80 16.17
N LEU A 792 -37.92 11.82 16.34
CA LEU A 792 -37.89 10.85 17.44
C LEU A 792 -36.58 11.00 18.22
N TYR A 793 -36.68 11.08 19.54
CA TYR A 793 -35.53 11.18 20.44
C TYR A 793 -35.49 10.01 21.41
N LEU A 794 -34.41 9.23 21.39
CA LEU A 794 -34.11 8.20 22.37
C LEU A 794 -32.98 8.69 23.27
N LEU A 795 -33.28 8.93 24.54
CA LEU A 795 -32.37 9.50 25.53
C LEU A 795 -32.07 8.44 26.59
N ASP A 796 -30.89 7.83 26.53
CA ASP A 796 -30.46 6.76 27.43
C ASP A 796 -29.66 7.36 28.59
N ASP A 797 -30.36 7.72 29.66
CA ASP A 797 -29.81 8.30 30.89
C ASP A 797 -28.88 9.52 30.70
N PRO A 798 -29.35 10.59 30.02
CA PRO A 798 -28.52 11.74 29.66
C PRO A 798 -28.17 12.67 30.83
N LEU A 799 -28.74 12.45 32.02
CA LEU A 799 -28.62 13.33 33.19
C LEU A 799 -27.79 12.73 34.34
N SER A 800 -27.28 11.51 34.22
CA SER A 800 -26.64 10.82 35.34
C SER A 800 -25.26 11.34 35.73
N ALA A 801 -24.52 11.97 34.81
CA ALA A 801 -23.19 12.50 35.08
C ALA A 801 -23.17 14.03 35.23
N VAL A 802 -24.34 14.68 35.30
CA VAL A 802 -24.47 16.15 35.47
C VAL A 802 -25.02 16.48 36.85
N ASP A 803 -24.57 17.59 37.41
CA ASP A 803 -25.06 18.10 38.70
C ASP A 803 -26.58 18.38 38.64
N ALA A 804 -27.30 18.17 39.75
CA ALA A 804 -28.76 18.28 39.81
C ALA A 804 -29.31 19.63 39.27
N HIS A 805 -28.65 20.75 39.61
CA HIS A 805 -29.04 22.08 39.10
C HIS A 805 -28.90 22.19 37.57
N VAL A 806 -27.81 21.66 37.01
CA VAL A 806 -27.58 21.63 35.55
C VAL A 806 -28.57 20.67 34.90
N GLY A 807 -28.83 19.53 35.52
CA GLY A 807 -29.83 18.55 35.09
C GLY A 807 -31.23 19.15 35.00
N LYS A 808 -31.64 19.94 36.00
CA LYS A 808 -32.91 20.68 36.01
C LYS A 808 -33.00 21.69 34.86
N HIS A 809 -31.95 22.49 34.63
CA HIS A 809 -31.89 23.44 33.51
C HIS A 809 -32.06 22.73 32.16
N ILE A 810 -31.33 21.63 31.95
CA ILE A 810 -31.44 20.81 30.73
C ILE A 810 -32.84 20.22 30.59
N PHE A 811 -33.43 19.74 31.68
CA PHE A 811 -34.77 19.20 31.65
C PHE A 811 -35.80 20.26 31.26
N GLU A 812 -35.75 21.46 31.86
CA GLU A 812 -36.72 22.53 31.58
C GLU A 812 -36.57 23.11 30.17
N GLU A 813 -35.34 23.38 29.73
CA GLU A 813 -35.05 24.06 28.45
C GLU A 813 -34.96 23.11 27.25
N VAL A 814 -34.71 21.81 27.45
CA VAL A 814 -34.51 20.84 26.36
C VAL A 814 -35.56 19.73 26.37
N ILE A 815 -35.59 18.91 27.43
CA ILE A 815 -36.26 17.59 27.42
C ILE A 815 -37.75 17.71 27.73
N GLY A 816 -38.11 18.56 28.69
CA GLY A 816 -39.43 18.67 29.30
C GLY A 816 -40.50 19.31 28.41
N PRO A 817 -41.69 19.57 28.96
CA PRO A 817 -42.84 20.05 28.20
C PRO A 817 -42.67 21.49 27.67
N LYS A 818 -41.82 22.29 28.33
CA LYS A 818 -41.50 23.68 27.91
C LYS A 818 -40.23 23.77 27.06
N GLY A 819 -39.49 22.67 26.93
CA GLY A 819 -38.18 22.67 26.30
C GLY A 819 -38.22 22.69 24.77
N MET A 820 -37.04 22.77 24.15
CA MET A 820 -36.87 22.79 22.70
C MET A 820 -37.48 21.56 22.00
N LEU A 821 -37.56 20.42 22.68
CA LEU A 821 -38.09 19.17 22.14
C LEU A 821 -39.59 18.98 22.39
N ALA A 822 -40.31 19.98 22.93
CA ALA A 822 -41.72 19.89 23.33
C ALA A 822 -42.66 19.30 22.26
N ARG A 823 -42.40 19.58 20.98
CA ARG A 823 -43.22 19.12 19.84
C ARG A 823 -42.72 17.82 19.20
N LYS A 824 -41.74 17.15 19.80
CA LYS A 824 -41.10 15.93 19.29
C LYS A 824 -41.45 14.74 20.18
N SER A 825 -41.45 13.54 19.61
CA SER A 825 -41.66 12.30 20.39
C SER A 825 -40.37 11.90 21.06
N ARG A 826 -40.41 11.70 22.39
CA ARG A 826 -39.23 11.48 23.22
C ARG A 826 -39.43 10.25 24.11
N VAL A 827 -38.39 9.43 24.18
CA VAL A 827 -38.26 8.35 25.16
C VAL A 827 -37.07 8.68 26.06
N LEU A 828 -37.34 8.88 27.34
CA LEU A 828 -36.35 9.14 28.36
C LEU A 828 -36.18 7.88 29.21
N VAL A 829 -35.04 7.21 29.06
CA VAL A 829 -34.60 6.21 30.01
C VAL A 829 -33.89 6.94 31.14
N THR A 830 -34.32 6.75 32.37
CA THR A 830 -33.65 7.34 33.52
C THR A 830 -33.78 6.46 34.75
N HIS A 831 -32.77 6.56 35.61
CA HIS A 831 -32.82 6.01 36.96
C HIS A 831 -33.37 7.02 37.98
N GLY A 832 -33.32 8.32 37.67
CA GLY A 832 -33.76 9.39 38.57
C GLY A 832 -35.28 9.52 38.63
N VAL A 833 -35.80 9.77 39.82
CA VAL A 833 -37.24 9.85 40.09
C VAL A 833 -37.77 11.28 39.99
N THR A 834 -36.89 12.28 40.12
CA THR A 834 -37.21 13.73 40.19
C THR A 834 -38.09 14.26 39.06
N PHE A 835 -37.89 13.79 37.83
CA PHE A 835 -38.59 14.33 36.66
C PHE A 835 -39.76 13.48 36.17
N LEU A 836 -40.01 12.31 36.78
CA LEU A 836 -41.09 11.39 36.38
C LEU A 836 -42.51 11.99 36.46
N PRO A 837 -42.84 12.88 37.41
CA PRO A 837 -44.18 13.50 37.44
C PRO A 837 -44.49 14.40 36.24
N GLN A 838 -43.46 14.85 35.48
CA GLN A 838 -43.63 15.75 34.35
C GLN A 838 -43.72 15.04 32.99
N VAL A 839 -43.74 13.70 32.98
CA VAL A 839 -43.81 12.89 31.77
C VAL A 839 -45.25 12.44 31.49
N ASP A 840 -45.59 12.21 30.22
CA ASP A 840 -46.95 11.89 29.81
C ASP A 840 -47.33 10.42 30.12
N SER A 841 -46.35 9.51 30.07
CA SER A 841 -46.53 8.08 30.34
C SER A 841 -45.23 7.46 30.84
N ILE A 842 -45.34 6.52 31.78
CA ILE A 842 -44.23 5.79 32.39
C ILE A 842 -44.41 4.31 32.11
N TYR A 843 -43.34 3.65 31.66
CA TYR A 843 -43.24 2.20 31.54
C TYR A 843 -42.23 1.66 32.55
N VAL A 844 -42.66 0.71 33.37
CA VAL A 844 -41.82 0.09 34.41
C VAL A 844 -41.30 -1.25 33.93
N MET A 845 -39.99 -1.40 33.88
CA MET A 845 -39.31 -2.64 33.49
C MET A 845 -38.81 -3.43 34.70
N LYS A 846 -39.15 -4.71 34.74
CA LYS A 846 -38.68 -5.66 35.75
C LYS A 846 -38.27 -6.97 35.07
N ALA A 847 -37.03 -7.41 35.31
CA ALA A 847 -36.48 -8.67 34.79
C ALA A 847 -36.65 -8.89 33.25
N GLY A 848 -36.53 -7.84 32.44
CA GLY A 848 -36.63 -7.93 30.97
C GLY A 848 -38.07 -7.94 30.42
N GLU A 849 -39.07 -7.68 31.27
CA GLU A 849 -40.48 -7.56 30.91
C GLU A 849 -41.05 -6.21 31.38
N ILE A 850 -42.16 -5.78 30.77
CA ILE A 850 -42.91 -4.60 31.22
C ILE A 850 -43.91 -5.05 32.26
N SER A 851 -43.75 -4.58 33.50
CA SER A 851 -44.68 -4.94 34.59
C SER A 851 -45.95 -4.10 34.53
N GLU A 852 -45.79 -2.77 34.41
CA GLU A 852 -46.88 -1.80 34.49
C GLU A 852 -46.61 -0.60 33.57
N SER A 853 -47.68 0.05 33.11
CA SER A 853 -47.60 1.29 32.34
C SER A 853 -48.76 2.22 32.68
N GLY A 854 -48.51 3.54 32.70
CA GLY A 854 -49.53 4.53 33.02
C GLY A 854 -48.96 5.90 33.35
N THR A 855 -49.82 6.81 33.80
CA THR A 855 -49.39 8.12 34.34
C THR A 855 -48.82 7.96 35.75
N PHE A 856 -48.01 8.92 36.20
CA PHE A 856 -47.42 8.90 37.54
C PHE A 856 -48.47 8.68 38.65
N ASP A 857 -49.57 9.43 38.62
CA ASP A 857 -50.63 9.35 39.62
C ASP A 857 -51.36 7.99 39.61
N GLN A 858 -51.49 7.35 38.45
CA GLN A 858 -52.10 6.02 38.32
C GLN A 858 -51.20 4.93 38.92
N LEU A 859 -49.90 4.99 38.62
CA LEU A 859 -48.93 3.99 39.06
C LEU A 859 -48.68 4.06 40.57
N VAL A 860 -48.66 5.26 41.16
CA VAL A 860 -48.54 5.43 42.62
C VAL A 860 -49.77 4.84 43.35
N LYS A 861 -50.98 5.01 42.80
CA LYS A 861 -52.21 4.47 43.39
C LYS A 861 -52.30 2.95 43.33
N ASN A 862 -51.74 2.33 42.30
CA ASN A 862 -51.81 0.89 42.08
C ASN A 862 -50.94 0.06 43.05
N LYS A 863 -50.05 0.69 43.84
CA LYS A 863 -49.12 0.02 44.78
C LYS A 863 -48.37 -1.16 44.16
N GLY A 864 -47.98 -1.02 42.90
CA GLY A 864 -47.34 -2.05 42.11
C GLY A 864 -45.81 -1.96 42.09
N ALA A 865 -45.19 -2.54 41.06
CA ALA A 865 -43.73 -2.56 40.91
C ALA A 865 -43.09 -1.16 40.83
N PHE A 866 -43.87 -0.13 40.44
CA PHE A 866 -43.44 1.27 40.45
C PHE A 866 -43.23 1.81 41.88
N ALA A 867 -44.14 1.49 42.80
CA ALA A 867 -44.05 1.95 44.18
C ALA A 867 -42.85 1.31 44.90
N ASP A 868 -42.61 0.02 44.66
CA ASP A 868 -41.42 -0.69 45.15
C ASP A 868 -40.13 -0.05 44.62
N PHE A 869 -40.10 0.32 43.34
CA PHE A 869 -38.96 1.00 42.73
C PHE A 869 -38.67 2.36 43.41
N ILE A 870 -39.70 3.17 43.67
CA ILE A 870 -39.54 4.45 44.39
C ILE A 870 -39.03 4.22 45.82
N ILE A 871 -39.60 3.26 46.56
CA ILE A 871 -39.19 2.97 47.93
C ILE A 871 -37.73 2.50 47.97
N GLN A 872 -37.33 1.63 47.03
CA GLN A 872 -35.94 1.18 46.91
C GLN A 872 -35.00 2.34 46.59
N HIS A 873 -35.40 3.23 45.68
CA HIS A 873 -34.58 4.40 45.32
C HIS A 873 -34.38 5.37 46.50
N LEU A 874 -35.42 5.55 47.32
CA LEU A 874 -35.36 6.38 48.53
C LEU A 874 -34.50 5.75 49.65
N GLN A 875 -34.27 4.44 49.62
CA GLN A 875 -33.39 3.74 50.57
C GLN A 875 -31.91 3.79 50.17
N ASP A 876 -31.59 3.94 48.88
CA ASP A 876 -30.21 3.91 48.37
C ASP A 876 -29.40 5.21 48.66
N GLY A 877 -29.96 6.18 49.40
CA GLY A 877 -29.19 7.19 50.16
C GLY A 877 -28.42 8.27 49.40
N ASN A 878 -28.52 8.35 48.07
CA ASN A 878 -27.68 9.24 47.23
C ASN A 878 -28.26 10.62 46.87
N GLU A 879 -29.47 10.97 47.33
CA GLU A 879 -30.15 12.22 46.91
C GLU A 879 -30.12 13.33 47.98
N GLU A 880 -30.15 14.59 47.52
CA GLU A 880 -30.18 15.79 48.37
C GLU A 880 -31.51 15.93 49.14
N GLU A 881 -31.47 16.43 50.39
CA GLU A 881 -32.66 16.57 51.26
C GLU A 881 -33.83 17.35 50.61
N GLU A 882 -33.55 18.26 49.67
CA GLU A 882 -34.59 19.02 48.96
C GLU A 882 -35.41 18.17 47.98
N GLU A 883 -34.79 17.19 47.32
CA GLU A 883 -35.44 16.32 46.33
C GLU A 883 -36.37 15.31 47.01
N LEU A 884 -35.89 14.69 48.09
CA LEU A 884 -36.69 13.84 48.97
C LEU A 884 -37.93 14.58 49.52
N ASN A 885 -37.78 15.87 49.86
CA ASN A 885 -38.90 16.68 50.34
C ASN A 885 -39.89 17.06 49.22
N GLN A 886 -39.45 17.24 47.99
CA GLN A 886 -40.34 17.46 46.83
C GLN A 886 -41.12 16.20 46.47
N ILE A 887 -40.44 15.06 46.40
CA ILE A 887 -41.06 13.75 46.15
C ILE A 887 -42.09 13.45 47.25
N LYS A 888 -41.73 13.71 48.53
CA LYS A 888 -42.66 13.57 49.66
C LYS A 888 -43.90 14.46 49.52
N ARG A 889 -43.72 15.74 49.17
CA ARG A 889 -44.85 16.69 48.98
C ARG A 889 -45.78 16.22 47.87
N GLN A 890 -45.24 15.71 46.77
CA GLN A 890 -46.03 15.24 45.63
C GLN A 890 -46.73 13.89 45.92
N ILE A 891 -46.06 12.94 46.57
CA ILE A 891 -46.70 11.69 47.01
C ILE A 891 -47.83 12.00 48.01
N SER A 892 -47.61 12.94 48.94
CA SER A 892 -48.62 13.35 49.92
C SER A 892 -49.81 14.11 49.32
N SER A 893 -49.68 14.72 48.14
CA SER A 893 -50.79 15.38 47.45
C SER A 893 -51.65 14.43 46.62
N THR A 894 -51.14 13.23 46.29
CA THR A 894 -51.76 12.30 45.34
C THR A 894 -52.36 11.08 46.03
N ALA A 895 -51.88 10.71 47.22
CA ALA A 895 -52.33 9.55 47.98
C ALA A 895 -52.77 9.94 49.41
N ASP A 896 -54.04 9.68 49.75
CA ASP A 896 -54.63 9.88 51.08
C ASP A 896 -54.40 8.69 52.05
N ASP A 897 -53.42 7.82 51.77
CA ASP A 897 -53.26 6.53 52.46
C ASP A 897 -52.10 6.56 53.50
N PRO A 898 -52.38 6.41 54.82
CA PRO A 898 -51.39 6.54 55.89
C PRO A 898 -50.23 5.53 55.84
N GLU A 899 -50.44 4.35 55.23
CA GLU A 899 -49.47 3.24 55.26
C GLU A 899 -48.30 3.45 54.29
N LEU A 900 -48.57 3.99 53.09
CA LEU A 900 -47.54 4.35 52.09
C LEU A 900 -46.75 5.58 52.54
N ILE A 901 -47.45 6.57 53.12
CA ILE A 901 -46.80 7.75 53.73
C ILE A 901 -45.89 7.31 54.88
N GLY A 902 -46.34 6.35 55.69
CA GLY A 902 -45.56 5.77 56.79
C GLY A 902 -44.33 4.98 56.35
N SER A 903 -44.40 4.20 55.26
CA SER A 903 -43.25 3.46 54.72
C SER A 903 -42.21 4.38 54.08
N VAL A 904 -42.66 5.40 53.33
CA VAL A 904 -41.82 6.47 52.78
C VAL A 904 -41.19 7.29 53.92
N GLU A 905 -41.94 7.65 54.95
CA GLU A 905 -41.41 8.37 56.11
C GLU A 905 -40.39 7.54 56.90
N LYS A 906 -40.57 6.22 56.98
CA LYS A 906 -39.61 5.30 57.60
C LYS A 906 -38.32 5.18 56.76
N ALA A 907 -38.43 5.10 55.44
CA ALA A 907 -37.28 5.09 54.53
C ALA A 907 -36.49 6.40 54.59
N ILE A 908 -37.18 7.55 54.58
CA ILE A 908 -36.56 8.89 54.72
C ILE A 908 -35.87 9.04 56.07
N LYS A 909 -36.48 8.57 57.17
CA LYS A 909 -35.85 8.59 58.51
C LYS A 909 -34.60 7.72 58.59
N LEU A 910 -34.60 6.55 57.93
CA LEU A 910 -33.45 5.66 57.83
C LEU A 910 -32.29 6.30 57.06
N ALA A 911 -32.56 6.93 55.90
CA ALA A 911 -31.56 7.65 55.12
C ALA A 911 -30.96 8.84 55.90
N ARG A 912 -31.79 9.54 56.70
CA ARG A 912 -31.34 10.65 57.56
C ARG A 912 -30.34 10.22 58.63
N THR A 913 -30.47 9.00 59.17
CA THR A 913 -29.54 8.47 60.19
C THR A 913 -28.18 8.04 59.65
N GLU A 914 -28.06 7.70 58.37
CA GLU A 914 -26.77 7.34 57.74
C GLU A 914 -25.96 8.57 57.29
N SER A 915 -26.61 9.65 56.85
CA SER A 915 -25.90 10.87 56.41
C SER A 915 -25.17 11.64 57.54
N LEU A 916 -25.49 11.35 58.80
CA LEU A 916 -24.89 12.01 59.97
C LEU A 916 -23.54 11.43 60.40
N SER A 917 -23.06 10.32 59.81
CA SER A 917 -21.78 9.70 60.17
C SER A 917 -20.54 10.20 59.40
N ASP A 918 -20.71 10.93 58.29
CA ASP A 918 -19.58 11.33 57.43
C ASP A 918 -19.11 12.79 57.57
N SER A 919 -19.76 13.61 58.40
CA SER A 919 -19.45 15.05 58.52
C SER A 919 -18.63 15.46 59.75
N ILE A 920 -17.76 14.58 60.28
CA ILE A 920 -16.72 14.98 61.24
C ILE A 920 -15.34 14.80 60.61
N SER A 921 -14.93 15.77 59.80
CA SER A 921 -13.59 16.37 59.86
C SER A 921 -13.46 17.50 58.84
N VAL A 922 -12.61 18.46 59.18
CA VAL A 922 -12.20 19.64 58.38
C VAL A 922 -13.11 20.87 58.49
N THR A 923 -13.12 21.47 59.69
CA THR A 923 -13.16 22.93 59.82
C THR A 923 -11.97 23.38 60.67
N SER A 924 -10.93 23.93 60.03
CA SER A 924 -10.03 24.96 60.56
C SER A 924 -8.81 25.15 59.65
N ALA A 925 -8.92 26.07 58.69
CA ALA A 925 -7.81 26.93 58.21
C ALA A 925 -8.31 27.71 56.99
N ASP A 926 -8.98 28.84 57.21
CA ASP A 926 -8.81 30.00 56.34
C ASP A 926 -9.52 31.21 56.93
N SER A 927 -8.81 31.87 57.84
CA SER A 927 -9.13 33.21 58.27
C SER A 927 -7.83 33.92 58.62
N LEU A 928 -7.12 34.43 57.60
CA LEU A 928 -6.18 35.55 57.68
C LEU A 928 -5.70 35.96 56.29
N MET A 929 -5.74 37.27 56.02
CA MET A 929 -5.35 38.01 54.81
C MET A 929 -6.44 38.13 53.74
N GLY A 930 -6.85 39.29 53.24
CA GLY A 930 -6.35 40.64 53.45
C GLY A 930 -7.23 41.61 52.64
N ARG A 931 -7.56 42.71 53.30
CA ARG A 931 -8.29 43.89 52.80
C ARG A 931 -7.56 44.52 51.61
N GLY A 932 -8.26 44.89 50.52
CA GLY A 932 -7.60 45.61 49.42
C GLY A 932 -8.46 46.03 48.22
N ASN A 933 -9.09 47.21 48.35
CA ASN A 933 -9.44 48.20 47.33
C ASN A 933 -10.14 47.82 46.01
N SER A 934 -11.36 48.35 45.94
CA SER A 934 -12.11 48.72 44.74
C SER A 934 -11.34 49.70 43.85
N LEU A 935 -11.04 49.30 42.61
CA LEU A 935 -10.73 50.23 41.53
C LEU A 935 -11.55 49.90 40.28
N ARG A 936 -12.58 50.71 40.13
CA ARG A 936 -13.48 50.89 38.99
C ARG A 936 -12.65 51.23 37.74
N ARG A 937 -12.49 50.30 36.79
CA ARG A 937 -11.85 50.59 35.50
C ARG A 937 -12.90 50.88 34.43
N ARG A 938 -12.87 52.13 34.00
CA ARG A 938 -13.74 52.82 33.04
C ARG A 938 -13.63 52.17 31.65
N ALA A 939 -14.74 51.65 31.13
CA ALA A 939 -14.85 51.22 29.74
C ALA A 939 -14.80 52.45 28.81
N LYS A 940 -13.79 52.52 27.94
CA LYS A 940 -13.69 53.52 26.88
C LYS A 940 -14.27 52.90 25.61
N ARG A 941 -15.40 53.45 25.18
CA ARG A 941 -16.03 53.21 23.87
C ARG A 941 -15.10 53.79 22.80
N GLN A 942 -14.68 52.99 21.84
CA GLN A 942 -13.98 53.49 20.65
C GLN A 942 -14.60 52.84 19.42
N ASP A 943 -15.00 53.70 18.50
CA ASP A 943 -15.82 53.40 17.33
C ASP A 943 -15.09 52.56 16.29
N SER A 944 -15.94 51.85 15.56
CA SER A 944 -15.71 51.12 14.32
C SER A 944 -14.98 51.93 13.26
N HIS A 945 -13.99 51.32 12.61
CA HIS A 945 -13.88 51.12 11.16
C HIS A 945 -12.46 50.61 10.88
N ASP A 946 -12.29 49.30 10.65
CA ASP A 946 -11.21 48.67 9.87
C ASP A 946 -11.32 47.13 9.97
N SER A 947 -12.33 46.58 9.31
CA SER A 947 -12.73 45.18 9.47
C SER A 947 -12.69 44.41 8.15
N VAL A 948 -11.49 44.05 7.67
CA VAL A 948 -11.33 42.85 6.81
C VAL A 948 -9.96 42.18 7.08
N ALA A 949 -8.87 42.94 7.24
CA ALA A 949 -7.53 42.37 7.45
C ALA A 949 -7.28 41.83 8.89
N SER A 950 -7.85 42.48 9.91
CA SER A 950 -7.68 42.08 11.32
C SER A 950 -8.39 40.76 11.67
N ALA A 951 -9.53 40.50 11.02
CA ALA A 951 -10.30 39.27 11.23
C ALA A 951 -9.52 38.03 10.77
N ALA A 952 -8.77 38.11 9.67
CA ALA A 952 -7.94 37.00 9.19
C ALA A 952 -6.75 36.73 10.13
N SER A 953 -6.12 37.77 10.69
CA SER A 953 -5.05 37.61 11.69
C SER A 953 -5.55 37.10 13.04
N LEU A 954 -6.75 37.51 13.49
CA LEU A 954 -7.38 37.00 14.70
C LEU A 954 -7.83 35.55 14.54
N LYS A 955 -8.36 35.17 13.36
CA LYS A 955 -8.72 33.78 13.03
C LYS A 955 -7.50 32.86 13.06
N LYS A 956 -6.38 33.32 12.48
CA LYS A 956 -5.12 32.58 12.47
C LYS A 956 -4.48 32.47 13.86
N LYS A 957 -4.76 33.42 14.76
CA LYS A 957 -4.30 33.39 16.16
C LYS A 957 -5.17 32.48 17.03
N GLN A 958 -6.50 32.51 16.86
CA GLN A 958 -7.44 31.59 17.50
C GLN A 958 -7.27 30.12 17.05
N GLU A 959 -6.96 29.87 15.78
CA GLU A 959 -6.66 28.51 15.28
C GLU A 959 -5.39 27.90 15.92
N VAL A 960 -4.46 28.73 16.39
CA VAL A 960 -3.21 28.29 17.03
C VAL A 960 -3.38 28.12 18.55
N GLU A 961 -4.20 28.96 19.21
CA GLU A 961 -4.48 28.87 20.66
C GLU A 961 -5.47 27.73 21.03
N GLY A 962 -6.22 27.19 20.06
CA GLY A 962 -7.22 26.13 20.28
C GLY A 962 -6.74 24.69 20.18
N LYS A 963 -5.48 24.50 19.77
CA LYS A 963 -4.87 23.18 19.66
C LYS A 963 -4.05 22.89 20.92
N LEU A 964 -4.68 22.23 21.89
CA LEU A 964 -3.99 21.69 23.07
C LEU A 964 -2.95 20.62 22.69
N ILE A 965 -3.24 19.86 21.64
CA ILE A 965 -2.33 18.85 21.10
C ILE A 965 -1.53 19.50 19.97
N GLU A 966 -0.22 19.66 20.16
CA GLU A 966 0.64 20.04 19.05
C GLU A 966 0.64 18.94 17.99
N THR A 967 0.20 19.25 16.77
CA THR A 967 0.34 18.34 15.62
C THR A 967 1.81 18.07 15.38
N GLU A 968 2.19 16.79 15.29
CA GLU A 968 3.58 16.38 15.05
C GLU A 968 4.08 17.02 13.75
N LYS A 969 5.01 17.96 13.87
CA LYS A 969 5.70 18.53 12.71
C LYS A 969 6.84 17.58 12.36
N SER A 970 6.76 16.92 11.20
CA SER A 970 7.94 16.28 10.65
C SER A 970 8.99 17.35 10.37
N GLN A 971 10.22 17.13 10.82
CA GLN A 971 11.34 17.97 10.39
C GLN A 971 11.43 17.89 8.87
N THR A 972 11.52 19.07 8.21
CA THR A 972 11.60 19.17 6.76
C THR A 972 13.07 19.34 6.35
N GLY A 973 13.55 18.48 5.46
CA GLY A 973 14.95 18.48 5.02
C GLY A 973 15.65 17.14 5.25
N GLY A 974 16.96 17.12 4.99
CA GLY A 974 17.81 15.96 5.25
C GLY A 974 18.03 15.74 6.75
N VAL A 975 18.35 14.50 7.13
CA VAL A 975 18.71 14.18 8.52
C VAL A 975 20.07 14.81 8.83
N ASP A 976 20.14 15.60 9.91
CA ASP A 976 21.39 16.22 10.34
C ASP A 976 22.47 15.19 10.66
N PHE A 977 23.72 15.46 10.25
CA PHE A 977 24.86 14.60 10.55
C PHE A 977 25.07 14.37 12.06
N ALA A 978 24.60 15.30 12.90
CA ALA A 978 24.59 15.16 14.35
C ALA A 978 23.81 13.92 14.82
N VAL A 979 22.73 13.55 14.13
CA VAL A 979 21.91 12.36 14.45
C VAL A 979 22.69 11.08 14.15
N TYR A 980 23.34 11.01 12.99
CA TYR A 980 24.20 9.88 12.64
C TYR A 980 25.39 9.75 13.60
N LYS A 981 26.01 10.88 13.96
CA LYS A 981 27.10 10.93 14.95
C LYS A 981 26.64 10.43 16.32
N HIS A 982 25.44 10.82 16.76
CA HIS A 982 24.87 10.34 18.02
C HIS A 982 24.67 8.83 17.99
N TYR A 983 24.08 8.29 16.91
CA TYR A 983 23.89 6.86 16.75
C TYR A 983 25.21 6.07 16.75
N ILE A 984 26.22 6.51 15.99
CA ILE A 984 27.54 5.86 15.95
C ILE A 984 28.23 5.92 17.33
N LYS A 985 28.08 7.04 18.05
CA LYS A 985 28.61 7.17 19.42
C LYS A 985 27.94 6.19 20.38
N SER A 986 26.62 6.00 20.26
CA SER A 986 25.85 5.04 21.08
C SER A 986 26.18 3.57 20.78
N VAL A 987 26.59 3.23 19.55
CA VAL A 987 27.12 1.89 19.20
C VAL A 987 28.47 1.61 19.89
N GLY A 988 29.26 2.66 20.10
CA GLY A 988 30.62 2.57 20.62
C GLY A 988 31.68 2.57 19.51
N ILE A 989 32.79 3.25 19.79
CA ILE A 989 33.88 3.47 18.81
C ILE A 989 34.54 2.16 18.40
N PHE A 990 34.79 1.26 19.36
CA PHE A 990 35.44 -0.03 19.11
C PHE A 990 34.65 -0.90 18.12
N LEU A 991 33.36 -1.12 18.37
CA LEU A 991 32.50 -1.94 17.50
C LEU A 991 32.29 -1.31 16.12
N SER A 992 32.23 0.03 16.05
CA SER A 992 32.12 0.77 14.80
C SER A 992 33.38 0.64 13.94
N VAL A 993 34.57 0.78 14.54
CA VAL A 993 35.86 0.60 13.83
C VAL A 993 36.05 -0.85 13.43
N ALA A 994 35.78 -1.81 14.32
CA ALA A 994 35.87 -3.24 14.02
C ALA A 994 34.98 -3.62 12.82
N THR A 995 33.78 -3.06 12.73
CA THR A 995 32.87 -3.24 11.59
C THR A 995 33.50 -2.79 10.28
N LEU A 996 34.10 -1.59 10.23
CA LEU A 996 34.71 -1.06 9.01
C LEU A 996 35.91 -1.89 8.57
N VAL A 997 36.78 -2.26 9.53
CA VAL A 997 37.98 -3.06 9.26
C VAL A 997 37.61 -4.46 8.76
N LEU A 998 36.67 -5.14 9.42
CA LEU A 998 36.24 -6.49 9.00
C LEU A 998 35.59 -6.49 7.63
N ASN A 999 34.80 -5.46 7.29
CA ASN A 999 34.23 -5.32 5.94
C ASN A 999 35.31 -5.04 4.89
N PHE A 1000 36.31 -4.22 5.20
CA PHE A 1000 37.43 -3.97 4.30
C PHE A 1000 38.23 -5.25 4.03
N VAL A 1001 38.56 -6.00 5.08
CA VAL A 1001 39.28 -7.28 4.98
C VAL A 1001 38.46 -8.31 4.18
N PHE A 1002 37.16 -8.40 4.42
CA PHE A 1002 36.25 -9.24 3.63
C PHE A 1002 36.34 -8.93 2.12
N GLN A 1003 36.30 -7.65 1.76
CA GLN A 1003 36.42 -7.23 0.35
C GLN A 1003 37.80 -7.53 -0.22
N ALA A 1004 38.87 -7.35 0.57
CA ALA A 1004 40.23 -7.68 0.15
C ALA A 1004 40.38 -9.17 -0.17
N PHE A 1005 39.86 -10.07 0.68
CA PHE A 1005 39.84 -11.51 0.41
C PHE A 1005 39.03 -11.86 -0.85
N GLN A 1006 37.88 -11.20 -1.05
CA GLN A 1006 37.04 -11.43 -2.22
C GLN A 1006 37.71 -10.98 -3.53
N ILE A 1007 38.35 -9.80 -3.54
CA ILE A 1007 39.13 -9.31 -4.70
C ILE A 1007 40.31 -10.24 -4.96
N GLY A 1008 41.03 -10.64 -3.91
CA GLY A 1008 42.14 -11.59 -4.00
C GLY A 1008 41.73 -12.91 -4.62
N SER A 1009 40.60 -13.48 -4.19
CA SER A 1009 40.03 -14.72 -4.75
C SER A 1009 39.74 -14.59 -6.26
N ASN A 1010 39.11 -13.49 -6.69
CA ASN A 1010 38.78 -13.27 -8.11
C ASN A 1010 40.03 -13.04 -8.98
N LEU A 1011 40.99 -12.25 -8.51
CA LEU A 1011 42.26 -12.03 -9.22
C LEU A 1011 43.08 -13.31 -9.32
N TRP A 1012 43.08 -14.12 -8.26
CA TRP A 1012 43.76 -15.41 -8.23
C TRP A 1012 43.14 -16.38 -9.23
N LEU A 1013 41.80 -16.44 -9.30
CA LEU A 1013 41.09 -17.25 -10.29
C LEU A 1013 41.36 -16.78 -11.73
N THR A 1014 41.48 -15.48 -11.95
CA THR A 1014 41.85 -14.91 -13.27
C THR A 1014 43.26 -15.33 -13.66
N LYS A 1015 44.22 -15.27 -12.72
CA LYS A 1015 45.59 -15.72 -12.95
C LYS A 1015 45.66 -17.23 -13.22
N TRP A 1016 44.89 -18.02 -12.47
CA TRP A 1016 44.82 -19.47 -12.65
C TRP A 1016 44.29 -19.83 -14.04
N ALA A 1017 43.24 -19.15 -14.51
CA ALA A 1017 42.64 -19.41 -15.82
C ALA A 1017 43.58 -19.07 -17.01
N ASN A 1018 44.49 -18.10 -16.84
CA ASN A 1018 45.39 -17.66 -17.92
C ASN A 1018 46.75 -18.41 -17.95
N ASP A 1019 47.04 -19.28 -16.98
CA ASP A 1019 48.36 -19.92 -16.85
C ASP A 1019 48.40 -21.29 -17.58
N GLN A 1020 48.91 -21.29 -18.81
CA GLN A 1020 49.03 -22.48 -19.67
C GLN A 1020 49.90 -23.60 -19.07
N ARG A 1021 50.76 -23.31 -18.08
CA ARG A 1021 51.63 -24.33 -17.43
C ARG A 1021 50.85 -25.29 -16.54
N VAL A 1022 49.66 -24.88 -16.13
CA VAL A 1022 48.77 -25.66 -15.27
C VAL A 1022 48.23 -26.90 -16.00
N GLU A 1023 48.18 -26.89 -17.33
CA GLU A 1023 47.70 -28.04 -18.14
C GLU A 1023 48.58 -29.28 -17.99
N ASN A 1024 49.89 -29.11 -17.74
CA ASN A 1024 50.86 -30.20 -17.69
C ASN A 1024 51.38 -30.55 -16.27
N ASP A 1025 51.17 -29.68 -15.27
CA ASP A 1025 51.69 -29.86 -13.91
C ASP A 1025 50.56 -29.96 -12.86
N THR A 1026 50.32 -31.19 -12.40
CA THR A 1026 49.32 -31.50 -11.37
C THR A 1026 49.61 -30.84 -10.02
N SER A 1027 50.88 -30.60 -9.68
CA SER A 1027 51.27 -29.96 -8.42
C SER A 1027 50.97 -28.46 -8.41
N LEU A 1028 51.17 -27.79 -9.55
CA LEU A 1028 50.87 -26.37 -9.74
C LEU A 1028 49.36 -26.13 -9.69
N ARG A 1029 48.58 -27.03 -10.29
CA ARG A 1029 47.11 -27.02 -10.26
C ARG A 1029 46.56 -27.14 -8.85
N ASP A 1030 47.05 -28.11 -8.07
CA ASP A 1030 46.60 -28.34 -6.70
C ASP A 1030 46.98 -27.16 -5.77
N MET A 1031 48.12 -26.50 -6.04
CA MET A 1031 48.49 -25.23 -5.39
C MET A 1031 47.49 -24.11 -5.70
N TYR A 1032 47.12 -23.89 -6.97
CA TYR A 1032 46.15 -22.86 -7.36
C TYR A 1032 44.78 -23.10 -6.69
N LEU A 1033 44.30 -24.35 -6.69
CA LEU A 1033 43.04 -24.74 -6.03
C LEU A 1033 43.10 -24.54 -4.51
N GLY A 1034 44.21 -24.91 -3.87
CA GLY A 1034 44.40 -24.75 -2.42
C GLY A 1034 44.41 -23.29 -1.97
N VAL A 1035 45.11 -22.42 -2.71
CA VAL A 1035 45.16 -20.97 -2.43
C VAL A 1035 43.80 -20.30 -2.69
N TYR A 1036 43.09 -20.69 -3.75
CA TYR A 1036 41.72 -20.25 -3.99
C TYR A 1036 40.78 -20.66 -2.85
N GLY A 1037 40.92 -21.90 -2.37
CA GLY A 1037 40.29 -22.43 -1.16
C GLY A 1037 40.52 -21.54 0.08
N ALA A 1038 41.77 -21.18 0.33
CA ALA A 1038 42.17 -20.35 1.47
C ALA A 1038 41.60 -18.92 1.40
N PHE A 1039 41.64 -18.28 0.22
CA PHE A 1039 41.04 -16.94 0.04
C PHE A 1039 39.53 -16.97 0.30
N GLY A 1040 38.80 -17.95 -0.22
CA GLY A 1040 37.37 -18.05 0.01
C GLY A 1040 37.00 -18.41 1.44
N PHE A 1041 37.78 -19.25 2.12
CA PHE A 1041 37.59 -19.50 3.56
C PHE A 1041 37.80 -18.23 4.39
N GLY A 1042 38.87 -17.47 4.12
CA GLY A 1042 39.13 -16.18 4.76
C GLY A 1042 38.01 -15.16 4.50
N GLN A 1043 37.52 -15.08 3.27
CA GLN A 1043 36.36 -14.26 2.90
C GLN A 1043 35.12 -14.64 3.71
N VAL A 1044 34.79 -15.94 3.77
CA VAL A 1044 33.57 -16.43 4.41
C VAL A 1044 33.61 -16.21 5.93
N LEU A 1045 34.76 -16.44 6.58
CA LEU A 1045 34.96 -16.21 8.00
C LEU A 1045 34.85 -14.72 8.38
N THR A 1046 35.50 -13.85 7.60
CA THR A 1046 35.49 -12.40 7.86
C THR A 1046 34.10 -11.79 7.65
N ASN A 1047 33.32 -12.31 6.70
CA ASN A 1047 31.92 -11.91 6.51
C ASN A 1047 31.04 -12.24 7.73
N PHE A 1048 31.22 -13.42 8.34
CA PHE A 1048 30.48 -13.80 9.54
C PHE A 1048 30.74 -12.85 10.70
N PHE A 1049 32.02 -12.59 11.00
CA PHE A 1049 32.40 -11.67 12.08
C PHE A 1049 31.96 -10.23 11.79
N SER A 1050 32.04 -9.79 10.53
CA SER A 1050 31.53 -8.47 10.11
C SER A 1050 30.02 -8.34 10.38
N SER A 1051 29.22 -9.32 9.94
CA SER A 1051 27.77 -9.31 10.15
C SER A 1051 27.41 -9.35 11.65
N LEU A 1052 28.21 -10.05 12.45
CA LEU A 1052 28.02 -10.17 13.89
C LEU A 1052 28.37 -8.86 14.63
N ALA A 1053 29.49 -8.22 14.28
CA ALA A 1053 29.93 -6.96 14.87
C ALA A 1053 28.89 -5.84 14.67
N ILE A 1054 28.34 -5.71 13.45
CA ILE A 1054 27.28 -4.74 13.14
C ILE A 1054 26.04 -5.00 14.00
N SER A 1055 25.59 -6.25 14.04
CA SER A 1055 24.33 -6.62 14.71
C SER A 1055 24.43 -6.40 16.23
N LEU A 1056 25.55 -6.81 16.84
CA LEU A 1056 25.78 -6.59 18.27
C LEU A 1056 25.94 -5.10 18.61
N GLY A 1057 26.65 -4.34 17.77
CA GLY A 1057 26.79 -2.90 17.96
C GLY A 1057 25.47 -2.14 17.90
N CYS A 1058 24.59 -2.50 16.96
CA CYS A 1058 23.26 -1.88 16.88
C CYS A 1058 22.35 -2.26 18.06
N LEU A 1059 22.43 -3.50 18.56
CA LEU A 1059 21.67 -3.91 19.75
C LEU A 1059 22.11 -3.16 21.01
N GLU A 1060 23.42 -2.91 21.17
CA GLU A 1060 23.92 -2.11 22.29
C GLU A 1060 23.44 -0.66 22.18
N CYS A 1061 23.50 -0.07 20.98
CA CYS A 1061 22.93 1.24 20.72
C CYS A 1061 21.44 1.31 21.09
N SER A 1062 20.65 0.31 20.68
CA SER A 1062 19.23 0.26 21.01
C SER A 1062 18.95 0.19 22.50
N ARG A 1063 19.76 -0.59 23.25
CA ARG A 1063 19.68 -0.66 24.72
C ARG A 1063 19.96 0.71 25.34
N VAL A 1064 21.05 1.38 24.92
CA VAL A 1064 21.43 2.71 25.44
C VAL A 1064 20.37 3.76 25.12
N LEU A 1065 19.86 3.79 23.88
CA LEU A 1065 18.82 4.75 23.46
C LEU A 1065 17.51 4.53 24.22
N HIS A 1066 17.06 3.28 24.36
CA HIS A 1066 15.86 2.95 25.13
C HIS A 1066 15.99 3.40 26.60
N ASN A 1067 17.11 3.07 27.25
CA ASN A 1067 17.34 3.41 28.66
C ASN A 1067 17.39 4.91 28.86
N THR A 1068 18.06 5.63 27.96
CA THR A 1068 18.13 7.10 27.98
C THR A 1068 16.75 7.72 27.79
N LEU A 1069 15.96 7.19 26.84
CA LEU A 1069 14.59 7.65 26.57
C LEU A 1069 13.68 7.45 27.78
N LEU A 1070 13.69 6.26 28.38
CA LEU A 1070 12.89 5.93 29.57
C LEU A 1070 13.25 6.84 30.74
N HIS A 1071 14.54 7.03 30.98
CA HIS A 1071 15.04 7.85 32.08
C HIS A 1071 14.59 9.31 31.99
N PHE A 1072 14.68 9.92 30.81
CA PHE A 1072 14.22 11.29 30.61
C PHE A 1072 12.71 11.42 30.65
N ASN A 1073 11.97 10.48 30.04
CA ASN A 1073 10.52 10.53 29.98
C ASN A 1073 9.88 10.48 31.38
N LEU A 1074 10.35 9.59 32.26
CA LEU A 1074 9.85 9.51 33.64
C LEU A 1074 10.10 10.78 34.45
N ARG A 1075 11.08 11.60 34.06
CA ARG A 1075 11.43 12.87 34.73
C ARG A 1075 10.74 14.10 34.12
N TRP A 1076 9.91 13.94 33.09
CA TRP A 1076 9.15 15.06 32.54
C TRP A 1076 8.16 15.65 33.57
N PRO A 1077 7.92 16.98 33.54
CA PRO A 1077 6.85 17.60 34.31
C PRO A 1077 5.48 17.15 33.80
N MET A 1078 4.45 17.25 34.65
CA MET A 1078 3.07 16.88 34.28
C MET A 1078 2.55 17.66 33.06
N GLU A 1079 2.94 18.94 32.92
CA GLU A 1079 2.57 19.78 31.78
C GLU A 1079 2.93 19.15 30.42
N LEU A 1080 4.07 18.46 30.33
CA LEU A 1080 4.50 17.78 29.10
C LEU A 1080 3.68 16.53 28.79
N PHE A 1081 3.16 15.85 29.82
CA PHE A 1081 2.25 14.71 29.65
C PHE A 1081 0.83 15.15 29.25
N ASP A 1082 0.41 16.35 29.65
CA ASP A 1082 -0.90 16.90 29.30
C ASP A 1082 -0.92 17.46 27.87
N THR A 1083 0.19 18.05 27.39
CA THR A 1083 0.31 18.57 26.01
C THR A 1083 0.67 17.51 24.98
N THR A 1084 1.39 16.46 25.38
CA THR A 1084 1.83 15.39 24.47
C THR A 1084 0.86 14.21 24.52
N PRO A 1085 0.25 13.80 23.40
CA PRO A 1085 -0.64 12.64 23.39
C PRO A 1085 0.06 11.38 23.89
N LEU A 1086 -0.56 10.65 24.82
CA LEU A 1086 -0.04 9.39 25.37
C LEU A 1086 0.34 8.41 24.26
N GLY A 1087 -0.52 8.30 23.24
CA GLY A 1087 -0.29 7.44 22.07
C GLY A 1087 1.00 7.77 21.32
N ARG A 1088 1.43 9.05 21.30
CA ARG A 1088 2.69 9.47 20.68
C ARG A 1088 3.89 8.92 21.46
N VAL A 1089 3.87 9.04 22.79
CA VAL A 1089 4.92 8.50 23.66
C VAL A 1089 4.97 6.98 23.56
N VAL A 1090 3.82 6.30 23.62
CA VAL A 1090 3.72 4.84 23.43
C VAL A 1090 4.23 4.42 22.06
N ASN A 1091 3.97 5.20 20.99
CA ASN A 1091 4.46 4.90 19.64
C ASN A 1091 6.00 4.95 19.57
N ARG A 1092 6.66 5.88 20.30
CA ARG A 1092 8.12 5.90 20.43
C ARG A 1092 8.64 4.63 21.10
N PHE A 1093 8.07 4.23 22.24
CA PHE A 1093 8.48 3.02 22.96
C PHE A 1093 8.09 1.70 22.28
N SER A 1094 7.18 1.73 21.30
CA SER A 1094 6.77 0.54 20.55
C SER A 1094 7.42 0.50 19.16
N LYS A 1095 6.95 1.32 18.22
CA LYS A 1095 7.31 1.26 16.80
C LYS A 1095 8.72 1.79 16.50
N ASP A 1096 9.14 2.87 17.14
CA ASP A 1096 10.44 3.46 16.82
C ASP A 1096 11.58 2.65 17.43
N ILE A 1097 11.43 2.19 18.67
CA ILE A 1097 12.37 1.23 19.27
C ILE A 1097 12.42 -0.06 18.45
N ASP A 1098 11.29 -0.56 17.94
CA ASP A 1098 11.27 -1.73 17.04
C ASP A 1098 12.01 -1.48 15.72
N THR A 1099 11.91 -0.26 15.19
CA THR A 1099 12.65 0.15 13.99
C THR A 1099 14.16 0.16 14.26
N ILE A 1100 14.59 0.64 15.43
CA ILE A 1100 16.00 0.63 15.85
C ILE A 1100 16.48 -0.81 16.12
N ASP A 1101 15.63 -1.67 16.68
CA ASP A 1101 15.97 -3.06 17.01
C ASP A 1101 16.11 -3.97 15.78
N ILE A 1102 15.23 -3.81 14.80
CA ILE A 1102 15.07 -4.79 13.70
C ILE A 1102 15.42 -4.21 12.33
N ILE A 1103 14.88 -3.03 12.01
CA ILE A 1103 14.93 -2.47 10.65
C ILE A 1103 16.29 -1.80 10.38
N LEU A 1104 16.73 -0.97 11.32
CA LEU A 1104 17.95 -0.18 11.17
C LEU A 1104 19.24 -1.02 11.06
N PRO A 1105 19.44 -2.10 11.84
CA PRO A 1105 20.61 -2.97 11.69
C PRO A 1105 20.68 -3.63 10.30
N LEU A 1106 19.52 -4.06 9.77
CA LEU A 1106 19.41 -4.63 8.43
C LEU A 1106 19.79 -3.60 7.36
N ASN A 1107 19.22 -2.39 7.45
CA ASN A 1107 19.47 -1.32 6.48
C ASN A 1107 20.92 -0.84 6.51
N ILE A 1108 21.51 -0.63 7.68
CA ILE A 1108 22.93 -0.26 7.82
C ILE A 1108 23.82 -1.32 7.18
N ARG A 1109 23.54 -2.61 7.43
CA ARG A 1109 24.28 -3.70 6.80
C ARG A 1109 24.17 -3.67 5.28
N VAL A 1110 22.98 -3.45 4.74
CA VAL A 1110 22.76 -3.35 3.28
C VAL A 1110 23.52 -2.16 2.71
N VAL A 1111 23.42 -0.97 3.33
CA VAL A 1111 24.13 0.23 2.87
C VAL A 1111 25.64 0.03 2.87
N LEU A 1112 26.21 -0.50 3.95
CA LEU A 1112 27.64 -0.81 4.02
C LEU A 1112 28.04 -1.82 2.95
N MET A 1113 27.31 -2.93 2.83
CA MET A 1113 27.58 -3.96 1.84
C MET A 1113 27.55 -3.40 0.41
N GLN A 1114 26.55 -2.57 0.09
CA GLN A 1114 26.42 -1.95 -1.23
C GLN A 1114 27.52 -0.91 -1.46
N ALA A 1115 27.83 -0.05 -0.50
CA ALA A 1115 28.90 0.94 -0.63
C ALA A 1115 30.25 0.27 -0.92
N PHE A 1116 30.60 -0.77 -0.18
CA PHE A 1116 31.82 -1.54 -0.43
C PHE A 1116 31.78 -2.31 -1.75
N MET A 1117 30.64 -2.86 -2.15
CA MET A 1117 30.47 -3.53 -3.45
C MET A 1117 30.66 -2.55 -4.62
N TRP A 1118 30.17 -1.32 -4.50
CA TRP A 1118 30.40 -0.26 -5.49
C TRP A 1118 31.88 0.11 -5.58
N CYS A 1119 32.54 0.38 -4.44
CA CYS A 1119 33.98 0.64 -4.41
C CYS A 1119 34.79 -0.50 -5.05
N ARG A 1120 34.40 -1.75 -4.77
CA ARG A 1120 35.00 -2.96 -5.35
C ARG A 1120 34.84 -3.02 -6.85
N ASN A 1121 33.68 -2.70 -7.41
CA ASN A 1121 33.47 -2.81 -8.85
C ASN A 1121 34.20 -1.69 -9.64
N ILE A 1122 34.42 -0.52 -9.03
CA ILE A 1122 35.10 0.62 -9.65
C ILE A 1122 36.64 0.45 -9.63
N CYS A 1123 37.21 -0.06 -8.54
CA CYS A 1123 38.67 -0.10 -8.36
C CYS A 1123 39.44 -0.94 -9.43
N PRO A 1124 38.97 -2.14 -9.84
CA PRO A 1124 39.56 -2.91 -10.94
C PRO A 1124 39.34 -2.23 -12.31
N ALA A 1125 38.18 -1.59 -12.51
CA ALA A 1125 37.88 -0.87 -13.75
C ALA A 1125 38.81 0.33 -13.98
N CYS A 1126 39.30 0.97 -12.90
CA CYS A 1126 40.28 2.04 -12.97
C CYS A 1126 41.74 1.56 -13.17
N ARG A 1127 42.05 0.27 -12.97
CA ARG A 1127 43.42 -0.27 -13.07
C ARG A 1127 43.80 -0.79 -14.46
N TRP A 1128 42.90 -0.66 -15.42
CA TRP A 1128 43.10 -1.06 -16.83
C TRP A 1128 43.87 -0.09 -17.76
N PRO A 1129 44.62 0.96 -17.33
CA PRO A 1129 45.44 1.70 -18.28
C PRO A 1129 46.96 1.39 -18.27
N SER A 1130 47.47 0.37 -17.56
CA SER A 1130 48.94 0.26 -17.40
C SER A 1130 49.66 -0.99 -17.92
N GLU A 1131 48.99 -2.04 -18.39
CA GLU A 1131 49.71 -3.22 -18.93
C GLU A 1131 49.01 -3.71 -20.22
N GLY A 1132 49.51 -3.31 -21.39
CA GLY A 1132 49.22 -4.02 -22.65
C GLY A 1132 48.94 -3.23 -23.93
N CYS A 1133 48.83 -1.89 -23.93
CA CYS A 1133 48.68 -1.12 -25.19
C CYS A 1133 50.04 -0.70 -25.76
N THR A 1134 50.75 -1.63 -26.39
CA THR A 1134 51.78 -1.31 -27.40
C THR A 1134 51.28 -1.73 -28.77
N ALA A 1135 50.47 -0.89 -29.41
CA ALA A 1135 50.24 -0.88 -30.85
C ALA A 1135 50.20 0.59 -31.35
N PRO A 1136 51.06 0.99 -32.29
CA PRO A 1136 51.34 2.40 -32.58
C PRO A 1136 50.49 2.93 -33.74
N TRP A 1137 49.20 3.25 -33.53
CA TRP A 1137 48.39 3.93 -34.55
C TRP A 1137 47.37 4.87 -33.92
N MET A 1138 47.82 6.05 -33.48
CA MET A 1138 47.08 7.32 -33.49
C MET A 1138 47.81 8.33 -32.59
N CYS A 1139 48.95 8.83 -33.08
CA CYS A 1139 49.50 10.12 -32.66
C CYS A 1139 50.26 10.69 -33.87
N SER A 1140 49.52 11.37 -34.75
CA SER A 1140 50.08 12.41 -35.60
C SER A 1140 49.85 13.74 -34.85
N PRO A 1141 50.89 14.49 -34.48
CA PRO A 1141 50.72 15.85 -34.01
C PRO A 1141 50.58 16.81 -35.20
N SER A 1142 50.15 18.04 -34.92
CA SER A 1142 50.16 19.24 -35.79
C SER A 1142 49.13 19.36 -36.93
N CYS A 1143 47.91 19.81 -36.59
CA CYS A 1143 47.30 21.09 -37.01
C CYS A 1143 45.95 21.27 -36.30
#